data_AF-A0A8J4JFC1-F1
#
_entry.id   AF-A0A8J4JFC1-F1
#
_cell.length_a   1.000
_cell.length_b   1.000
_cell.length_c   1.000
_cell.angle_alpha   90.00
_cell.angle_beta   90.00
_cell.angle_gamma   90.00
#
_symmetry.space_group_name_H-M   'P 1'
#
loop_
_entity.id
_entity.type
_entity.pdbx_description
1 polymer ?
#
loop_
_entity_poly.entity_id
_entity_poly.type
_entity_poly.pdbx_seq_one_letter_code
_entity_poly.pdbx_strand_id
1 'polypeptide(L)'
;QVMEGEPYYHFKHRGTRQKALSRHWGWNMRLAKEPKVLWFEQQTVKRRTKRSVSVVPTDPWFHKQWYMNNGINPDLNVLTAWSKGYSGLGVVLTVLDDGIEKDHPDLSANYDPLASYDFNSNDPDPQPRYAAGDENRHGTRCAGEVAAAANNRICGAGVAYNARVGGVRMLDGPITDVVEAQSLSLRPQHIHIYSASWGPEDDGKTVDGPGVLATEAFYRGVTKGRGGLGSIFIWASGNGGINYDNCNCDGYANSIYTLSVGSVLAGGRRPWYGEGCSAILTTTYSSRTTSEVQIVTTDLHHRCTDKHTGTSASAPLAAGMIALALEANPALTWRDLQHLVIRTSKPAHLQAEDWAVNGVGRKVSHHYGYGLLDAGLLVEMAKAWTGTRPQRRCSVKALHAPRNIGSELTVSTDISSCSGRTKRIRSLEHVRVRLSLSYSRRGDLVIALTSPMGTTSTLLTVRPYDTSQQGYEDWTFMSTHFWDENPNGTWTLRLENKGDAYNTVLSLLPPGLLTSFTLHLHGTDEDMTARRFAASAVDECIRRDAQGACEGESLGRRGRCSRPWVAPQPGSCHRPSAECGSSFYAYQRSCLSYCPPRYYSRTQRAAATSAARVCASCHPSCYTCQGASANNCTACPPACTFDELTHSCSP
;
A
#
# COMPACT_ATOMS: atom_id res chain seq x y z
N GLN A 1 21.64 17.06 50.47
CA GLN A 1 22.61 16.86 49.37
C GLN A 1 21.82 16.72 48.08
N VAL A 2 22.29 17.25 46.97
CA VAL A 2 21.57 17.25 45.67
C VAL A 2 21.90 16.00 44.86
N MET A 3 23.15 15.55 44.94
CA MET A 3 23.64 14.34 44.30
C MET A 3 24.33 13.51 45.38
N GLU A 4 23.89 12.28 45.58
CA GLU A 4 24.43 11.38 46.60
C GLU A 4 25.91 11.09 46.32
N GLY A 5 26.77 11.22 47.34
CA GLY A 5 28.22 11.05 47.20
C GLY A 5 29.01 12.27 46.71
N GLU A 6 28.34 13.34 46.25
CA GLU A 6 28.99 14.52 45.67
C GLU A 6 28.83 15.78 46.54
N PRO A 7 29.76 16.76 46.52
CA PRO A 7 29.74 17.93 47.40
C PRO A 7 28.74 19.02 46.97
N TYR A 8 27.57 18.64 46.43
CA TYR A 8 26.49 19.55 46.06
C TYR A 8 25.38 19.57 47.12
N TYR A 9 25.10 20.75 47.67
CA TYR A 9 24.12 20.93 48.75
C TYR A 9 23.04 21.93 48.32
N HIS A 10 21.78 21.64 48.69
CA HIS A 10 20.65 22.54 48.46
C HIS A 10 20.13 23.05 49.79
N PHE A 11 20.10 24.37 49.93
CA PHE A 11 19.68 25.08 51.13
C PHE A 11 18.39 25.85 50.85
N LYS A 12 17.48 25.90 51.84
CA LYS A 12 16.21 26.64 51.74
C LYS A 12 16.22 27.80 52.72
N HIS A 13 16.03 29.03 52.22
CA HIS A 13 15.93 30.23 53.04
C HIS A 13 14.48 30.73 53.12
N ARG A 14 14.00 31.12 54.31
CA ARG A 14 12.61 31.57 54.51
C ARG A 14 12.30 32.88 53.78
N GLY A 15 13.30 33.73 53.54
CA GLY A 15 13.17 35.00 52.82
C GLY A 15 13.18 34.89 51.28
N THR A 16 13.38 33.69 50.70
CA THR A 16 13.38 33.48 49.25
C THR A 16 12.04 32.90 48.77
N ARG A 17 11.38 33.53 47.80
CA ARG A 17 10.12 33.02 47.22
C ARG A 17 10.39 31.80 46.33
N GLN A 18 9.66 30.70 46.56
CA GLN A 18 9.85 29.43 45.83
C GLN A 18 9.58 29.50 44.31
N LYS A 19 8.84 30.52 43.83
CA LYS A 19 8.47 30.68 42.41
C LYS A 19 9.10 31.92 41.75
N ALA A 20 10.20 32.44 42.30
CA ALA A 20 10.86 33.62 41.73
C ALA A 20 11.49 33.30 40.35
N LEU A 21 11.19 34.14 39.36
CA LEU A 21 11.76 34.10 38.01
C LEU A 21 13.11 34.85 37.91
N SER A 22 13.40 35.70 38.88
CA SER A 22 14.65 36.48 38.99
C SER A 22 15.36 36.21 40.32
N ARG A 23 16.69 36.39 40.32
CA ARG A 23 17.53 36.18 41.52
C ARG A 23 17.32 37.33 42.51
N HIS A 24 17.38 37.03 43.81
CA HIS A 24 17.29 38.01 44.88
C HIS A 24 18.70 38.38 45.37
N TRP A 25 19.09 39.64 45.22
CA TRP A 25 20.50 40.04 45.36
C TRP A 25 20.98 40.10 46.83
N GLY A 26 20.12 40.52 47.77
CA GLY A 26 20.52 40.81 49.16
C GLY A 26 20.74 39.61 50.09
N TRP A 27 20.10 38.45 49.85
CA TRP A 27 20.11 37.33 50.83
C TRP A 27 21.30 36.36 50.66
N ASN A 28 22.03 36.45 49.55
CA ASN A 28 23.09 35.49 49.22
C ASN A 28 24.52 36.02 49.47
N MET A 29 24.67 37.28 49.90
CA MET A 29 25.99 37.91 50.09
C MET A 29 26.88 37.20 51.13
N ARG A 30 26.29 36.54 52.14
CA ARG A 30 27.08 35.79 53.14
C ARG A 30 27.69 34.52 52.57
N LEU A 31 26.98 33.82 51.69
CA LEU A 31 27.50 32.64 50.98
C LEU A 31 28.60 33.01 49.99
N ALA A 32 28.48 34.19 49.35
CA ALA A 32 29.52 34.72 48.47
C ALA A 32 30.83 35.09 49.19
N LYS A 33 30.78 35.30 50.51
CA LYS A 33 31.92 35.69 51.34
C LYS A 33 32.53 34.53 52.13
N GLU A 34 31.94 33.34 52.07
CA GLU A 34 32.42 32.17 52.79
C GLU A 34 33.55 31.48 51.98
N PRO A 35 34.80 31.44 52.47
CA PRO A 35 35.94 30.93 51.70
C PRO A 35 35.84 29.44 51.33
N LYS A 36 35.00 28.65 52.02
CA LYS A 36 34.76 27.24 51.70
C LYS A 36 33.71 27.02 50.60
N VAL A 37 32.98 28.06 50.18
CA VAL A 37 31.96 27.97 49.13
C VAL A 37 32.60 28.32 47.79
N LEU A 38 32.95 27.29 47.01
CA LEU A 38 33.56 27.47 45.68
C LEU A 38 32.61 28.17 44.69
N TRP A 39 31.31 27.90 44.80
CA TRP A 39 30.26 28.48 43.98
C TRP A 39 28.90 28.32 44.67
N PHE A 40 27.99 29.25 44.40
CA PHE A 40 26.58 29.12 44.76
C PHE A 40 25.70 29.71 43.66
N GLU A 41 24.51 29.14 43.49
CA GLU A 41 23.47 29.70 42.62
C GLU A 41 22.10 29.63 43.28
N GLN A 42 21.43 30.78 43.39
CA GLN A 42 20.03 30.80 43.75
C GLN A 42 19.20 30.17 42.63
N GLN A 43 18.49 29.09 42.97
CA GLN A 43 17.59 28.41 42.05
C GLN A 43 16.42 29.32 41.70
N THR A 44 16.31 29.72 40.44
CA THR A 44 15.15 30.39 39.87
C THR A 44 14.32 29.38 39.07
N VAL A 45 13.02 29.61 38.97
CA VAL A 45 12.16 28.77 38.14
C VAL A 45 12.62 28.87 36.69
N LYS A 46 13.11 27.77 36.13
CA LYS A 46 13.43 27.69 34.70
C LYS A 46 12.13 27.44 33.93
N ARG A 47 11.87 28.27 32.91
CA ARG A 47 10.80 27.99 31.95
C ARG A 47 11.25 26.81 31.09
N ARG A 48 10.62 25.64 31.29
CA ARG A 48 10.87 24.43 30.52
C ARG A 48 9.53 23.99 29.93
N THR A 49 9.48 23.85 28.61
CA THR A 49 8.33 23.24 27.93
C THR A 49 8.62 21.75 27.77
N LYS A 50 7.65 20.89 28.08
CA LYS A 50 7.74 19.48 27.70
C LYS A 50 7.79 19.45 26.16
N ARG A 51 8.82 18.84 25.58
CA ARG A 51 8.85 18.57 24.13
C ARG A 51 7.77 17.51 23.86
N SER A 52 6.54 17.92 23.61
CA SER A 52 5.55 17.06 22.97
C SER A 52 5.79 17.16 21.48
N VAL A 53 6.14 16.05 20.83
CA VAL A 53 5.98 15.93 19.39
C VAL A 53 4.47 16.04 19.16
N SER A 54 4.01 17.18 18.62
CA SER A 54 2.65 17.25 18.12
C SER A 54 2.61 16.33 16.90
N VAL A 55 1.91 15.21 17.02
CA VAL A 55 1.66 14.29 15.89
C VAL A 55 0.79 14.99 14.83
N VAL A 56 0.02 15.99 15.25
CA VAL A 56 -0.83 16.81 14.38
C VAL A 56 0.01 17.93 13.75
N PRO A 57 0.10 17.99 12.40
CA PRO A 57 0.77 19.06 11.68
C PRO A 57 0.18 20.44 11.97
N THR A 58 1.02 21.48 11.91
CA THR A 58 0.61 22.87 12.19
C THR A 58 0.09 23.62 10.95
N ASP A 59 -0.07 22.93 9.82
CA ASP A 59 -0.37 23.51 8.52
C ASP A 59 -1.83 24.02 8.44
N PRO A 60 -2.06 25.16 7.78
CA PRO A 60 -3.31 25.90 7.90
C PRO A 60 -4.53 25.12 7.41
N TRP A 61 -4.38 24.22 6.44
CA TRP A 61 -5.47 23.41 5.89
C TRP A 61 -5.47 21.96 6.40
N PHE A 62 -4.57 21.58 7.32
CA PHE A 62 -4.58 20.23 7.90
C PHE A 62 -5.91 19.91 8.60
N HIS A 63 -6.55 20.90 9.24
CA HIS A 63 -7.88 20.74 9.84
C HIS A 63 -8.99 20.44 8.81
N LYS A 64 -8.77 20.73 7.51
CA LYS A 64 -9.68 20.38 6.41
C LYS A 64 -9.44 18.97 5.86
N GLN A 65 -8.29 18.34 6.13
CA GLN A 65 -7.95 16.99 5.68
C GLN A 65 -8.67 15.92 6.52
N TRP A 66 -10.00 15.94 6.43
CA TRP A 66 -10.94 15.15 7.23
C TRP A 66 -10.65 13.64 7.22
N TYR A 67 -10.10 13.14 6.11
CA TYR A 67 -9.76 11.74 5.89
C TYR A 67 -8.55 11.24 6.69
N MET A 68 -7.80 12.12 7.36
CA MET A 68 -6.61 11.74 8.14
C MET A 68 -6.38 12.59 9.40
N ASN A 69 -7.38 13.32 9.87
CA ASN A 69 -7.26 14.22 11.03
C ASN A 69 -8.29 13.96 12.13
N ASN A 70 -8.88 12.75 12.19
CA ASN A 70 -10.03 12.40 13.03
C ASN A 70 -11.29 13.26 12.78
N GLY A 71 -11.39 13.94 11.63
CA GLY A 71 -12.57 14.71 11.21
C GLY A 71 -13.74 13.81 10.82
N ILE A 72 -13.50 12.52 10.64
CA ILE A 72 -14.50 11.47 10.44
C ILE A 72 -14.10 10.21 11.23
N ASN A 73 -15.08 9.35 11.54
CA ASN A 73 -14.84 8.06 12.17
C ASN A 73 -15.58 6.93 11.41
N PRO A 74 -14.87 5.89 10.95
CA PRO A 74 -13.41 5.80 10.90
C PRO A 74 -12.81 6.79 9.89
N ASP A 75 -11.58 7.25 10.10
CA ASP A 75 -10.74 7.88 9.07
C ASP A 75 -9.67 6.87 8.57
N LEU A 76 -8.66 7.30 7.80
CA LEU A 76 -7.57 6.42 7.33
C LEU A 76 -6.55 6.04 8.43
N ASN A 77 -6.75 6.51 9.66
CA ASN A 77 -5.92 6.20 10.83
C ASN A 77 -4.43 6.57 10.67
N VAL A 78 -4.14 7.60 9.88
CA VAL A 78 -2.78 8.07 9.56
C VAL A 78 -2.09 8.66 10.79
N LEU A 79 -2.82 9.40 11.64
CA LEU A 79 -2.28 9.92 12.90
C LEU A 79 -1.74 8.81 13.80
N THR A 80 -2.34 7.61 13.78
CA THR A 80 -1.81 6.47 14.52
C THR A 80 -0.47 6.02 13.98
N ALA A 81 -0.30 5.95 12.65
CA ALA A 81 1.00 5.63 12.04
C ALA A 81 2.07 6.69 12.37
N TRP A 82 1.72 7.98 12.28
CA TRP A 82 2.61 9.09 12.65
C TRP A 82 2.98 9.09 14.14
N SER A 83 2.03 8.74 15.02
CA SER A 83 2.29 8.61 16.47
C SER A 83 3.31 7.51 16.80
N LYS A 84 3.40 6.50 15.93
CA LYS A 84 4.38 5.41 15.99
C LYS A 84 5.74 5.79 15.37
N GLY A 85 5.86 7.00 14.81
CA GLY A 85 7.11 7.57 14.27
C GLY A 85 7.35 7.30 12.78
N TYR A 86 6.34 6.87 12.03
CA TYR A 86 6.45 6.61 10.59
C TYR A 86 5.84 7.77 9.81
N SER A 87 6.58 8.38 8.90
CA SER A 87 6.14 9.49 8.05
C SER A 87 6.57 9.38 6.58
N GLY A 88 7.01 8.19 6.17
CA GLY A 88 7.48 7.87 4.82
C GLY A 88 8.98 8.08 4.62
N LEU A 89 9.74 8.34 5.69
CA LEU A 89 11.14 8.71 5.59
C LEU A 89 11.97 7.63 4.88
N GLY A 90 12.73 8.04 3.86
CA GLY A 90 13.59 7.13 3.09
C GLY A 90 12.86 6.33 2.01
N VAL A 91 11.55 6.47 1.89
CA VAL A 91 10.77 5.93 0.77
C VAL A 91 10.72 6.96 -0.36
N VAL A 92 10.81 6.48 -1.58
CA VAL A 92 10.78 7.26 -2.83
C VAL A 92 9.59 6.80 -3.66
N LEU A 93 8.72 7.72 -4.05
CA LEU A 93 7.55 7.47 -4.89
C LEU A 93 7.59 8.36 -6.13
N THR A 94 7.01 7.90 -7.23
CA THR A 94 6.71 8.74 -8.40
C THR A 94 5.23 8.73 -8.74
N VAL A 95 4.71 9.89 -9.15
CA VAL A 95 3.38 10.05 -9.74
C VAL A 95 3.53 9.98 -11.26
N LEU A 96 2.86 9.04 -11.92
CA LEU A 96 2.89 8.87 -13.39
C LEU A 96 1.67 9.57 -13.99
N ASP A 97 1.83 10.80 -14.49
CA ASP A 97 0.69 11.67 -14.78
C ASP A 97 1.02 12.80 -15.78
N ASP A 98 0.40 13.97 -15.64
CA ASP A 98 0.56 15.17 -16.47
C ASP A 98 1.74 16.08 -16.07
N GLY A 99 2.50 15.68 -15.05
CA GLY A 99 3.67 16.39 -14.53
C GLY A 99 3.57 16.70 -13.04
N ILE A 100 4.64 17.28 -12.48
CA ILE A 100 4.68 17.74 -11.09
C ILE A 100 5.30 19.12 -11.01
N GLU A 101 4.59 20.06 -10.39
CA GLU A 101 5.10 21.40 -10.08
C GLU A 101 6.18 21.29 -9.00
N LYS A 102 7.41 20.94 -9.40
CA LYS A 102 8.53 20.59 -8.51
C LYS A 102 8.94 21.74 -7.59
N ASP A 103 8.65 22.97 -8.00
CA ASP A 103 8.91 24.21 -7.27
C ASP A 103 7.73 24.66 -6.39
N HIS A 104 6.65 23.87 -6.33
CA HIS A 104 5.56 24.10 -5.39
C HIS A 104 6.11 24.20 -3.96
N PRO A 105 5.77 25.24 -3.19
CA PRO A 105 6.42 25.50 -1.91
C PRO A 105 6.16 24.40 -0.88
N ASP A 106 5.08 23.63 -1.07
CA ASP A 106 4.73 22.46 -0.26
C ASP A 106 5.31 21.13 -0.78
N LEU A 107 5.91 21.10 -1.98
CA LEU A 107 6.52 19.89 -2.57
C LEU A 107 8.05 19.97 -2.66
N SER A 108 8.60 21.16 -2.88
CA SER A 108 10.02 21.38 -3.21
C SER A 108 11.02 20.76 -2.23
N ALA A 109 10.69 20.69 -0.93
CA ALA A 109 11.54 20.05 0.08
C ALA A 109 11.62 18.52 -0.10
N ASN A 110 10.54 17.91 -0.58
CA ASN A 110 10.40 16.47 -0.79
C ASN A 110 10.62 16.05 -2.25
N TYR A 111 10.66 17.00 -3.19
CA TYR A 111 10.87 16.75 -4.61
C TYR A 111 12.19 16.01 -4.88
N ASP A 112 12.12 14.92 -5.63
CA ASP A 112 13.26 14.10 -6.03
C ASP A 112 13.45 14.05 -7.55
N PRO A 113 14.49 14.70 -8.11
CA PRO A 113 14.77 14.63 -9.54
C PRO A 113 15.16 13.21 -9.99
N LEU A 114 15.61 12.35 -9.06
CA LEU A 114 15.90 10.96 -9.41
C LEU A 114 14.63 10.11 -9.60
N ALA A 115 13.49 10.58 -9.09
CA ALA A 115 12.18 9.97 -9.27
C ALA A 115 11.35 10.64 -10.37
N SER A 116 11.97 11.50 -11.20
CA SER A 116 11.25 12.33 -12.18
C SER A 116 11.82 12.23 -13.59
N TYR A 117 10.96 12.42 -14.58
CA TYR A 117 11.32 12.56 -15.99
C TYR A 117 10.13 13.09 -16.82
N ASP A 118 10.38 13.79 -17.91
CA ASP A 118 9.35 14.16 -18.90
C ASP A 118 9.52 13.33 -20.18
N PHE A 119 8.59 12.43 -20.44
CA PHE A 119 8.57 11.62 -21.67
C PHE A 119 7.83 12.30 -22.82
N ASN A 120 7.00 13.31 -22.55
CA ASN A 120 6.34 14.10 -23.60
C ASN A 120 7.34 15.04 -24.31
N SER A 121 8.28 15.61 -23.56
CA SER A 121 9.31 16.54 -24.06
C SER A 121 10.71 15.91 -24.14
N ASN A 122 10.86 14.71 -23.58
CA ASN A 122 12.09 13.91 -23.53
C ASN A 122 13.27 14.62 -22.84
N ASP A 123 13.03 15.10 -21.61
CA ASP A 123 14.02 15.78 -20.79
C ASP A 123 13.78 15.47 -19.28
N PRO A 124 14.71 15.79 -18.38
CA PRO A 124 14.59 15.40 -16.97
C PRO A 124 13.65 16.28 -16.14
N ASP A 125 13.05 17.35 -16.70
CA ASP A 125 12.20 18.29 -15.98
C ASP A 125 10.71 17.96 -16.15
N PRO A 126 10.02 17.40 -15.13
CA PRO A 126 8.61 17.05 -15.22
C PRO A 126 7.66 18.24 -15.00
N GLN A 127 8.13 19.49 -15.14
CA GLN A 127 7.29 20.66 -14.89
C GLN A 127 6.01 20.61 -15.75
N PRO A 128 4.83 20.82 -15.17
CA PRO A 128 3.60 20.83 -15.94
C PRO A 128 3.59 22.04 -16.88
N ARG A 129 3.03 21.85 -18.07
CA ARG A 129 2.76 22.97 -18.97
C ARG A 129 1.56 23.74 -18.46
N TYR A 130 1.77 25.01 -18.11
CA TYR A 130 0.70 25.93 -17.72
C TYR A 130 -0.16 26.30 -18.94
N ALA A 131 -1.47 26.05 -18.84
CA ALA A 131 -2.45 26.38 -19.87
C ALA A 131 -3.64 27.11 -19.22
N ALA A 132 -4.42 27.87 -19.99
CA ALA A 132 -5.54 28.66 -19.47
C ALA A 132 -6.61 27.81 -18.75
N GLY A 133 -6.74 26.53 -19.10
CA GLY A 133 -7.68 25.59 -18.47
C GLY A 133 -7.14 24.88 -17.23
N ASP A 134 -5.87 25.09 -16.85
CA ASP A 134 -5.17 24.33 -15.80
C ASP A 134 -5.36 22.81 -15.97
N GLU A 135 -5.27 22.32 -17.22
CA GLU A 135 -5.48 20.90 -17.56
C GLU A 135 -4.44 20.00 -16.88
N ASN A 136 -3.17 20.44 -16.86
CA ASN A 136 -2.02 19.70 -16.30
C ASN A 136 -1.82 19.91 -14.79
N ARG A 137 -2.90 19.92 -14.01
CA ARG A 137 -2.86 20.12 -12.56
C ARG A 137 -2.89 18.82 -11.76
N HIS A 138 -3.19 17.71 -12.43
CA HIS A 138 -3.62 16.47 -11.79
C HIS A 138 -2.46 15.81 -11.04
N GLY A 139 -1.30 15.63 -11.67
CA GLY A 139 -0.11 15.05 -11.04
C GLY A 139 0.41 15.86 -9.85
N THR A 140 0.33 17.19 -9.91
CA THR A 140 0.68 18.07 -8.77
C THR A 140 -0.26 17.87 -7.58
N ARG A 141 -1.55 17.65 -7.82
CA ARG A 141 -2.53 17.35 -6.77
C ARG A 141 -2.25 16.00 -6.12
N CYS A 142 -2.05 14.97 -6.93
CA CYS A 142 -1.72 13.62 -6.46
C CYS A 142 -0.40 13.60 -5.66
N ALA A 143 0.63 14.33 -6.10
CA ALA A 143 1.90 14.41 -5.39
C ALA A 143 1.75 15.02 -3.98
N GLY A 144 0.90 16.04 -3.81
CA GLY A 144 0.62 16.64 -2.50
C GLY A 144 -0.06 15.70 -1.53
N GLU A 145 -0.97 14.84 -2.00
CA GLU A 145 -1.64 13.85 -1.15
C GLU A 145 -0.63 12.86 -0.56
N VAL A 146 0.39 12.49 -1.34
CA VAL A 146 1.44 11.59 -0.89
C VAL A 146 2.41 12.32 0.04
N ALA A 147 3.02 13.41 -0.41
CA ALA A 147 4.24 13.94 0.19
C ALA A 147 4.32 15.47 0.24
N ALA A 148 3.18 16.18 0.32
CA ALA A 148 3.20 17.56 0.78
C ALA A 148 3.92 17.66 2.14
N ALA A 149 4.81 18.64 2.28
CA ALA A 149 5.60 18.82 3.47
C ALA A 149 4.71 19.18 4.67
N ALA A 150 5.11 18.74 5.86
CA ALA A 150 4.38 19.06 7.09
C ALA A 150 5.12 20.12 7.92
N ASN A 151 4.35 20.90 8.67
CA ASN A 151 4.82 21.94 9.58
C ASN A 151 5.59 23.08 8.91
N ASN A 152 5.28 23.39 7.65
CA ASN A 152 5.84 24.51 6.90
C ASN A 152 4.87 25.71 6.83
N ARG A 153 3.63 25.56 7.33
CA ARG A 153 2.55 26.56 7.32
C ARG A 153 1.97 26.83 5.93
N ILE A 154 2.07 25.86 5.02
CA ILE A 154 1.57 25.92 3.64
C ILE A 154 0.56 24.80 3.46
N CYS A 155 -0.53 25.06 2.75
CA CYS A 155 -1.59 24.08 2.47
C CYS A 155 -1.90 23.14 3.67
N GLY A 156 -1.71 21.82 3.49
CA GLY A 156 -1.96 20.77 4.48
C GLY A 156 -0.69 19.94 4.72
N ALA A 157 -0.82 18.63 4.76
CA ALA A 157 0.31 17.70 4.78
C ALA A 157 0.03 16.50 3.87
N GLY A 158 1.07 15.84 3.37
CA GLY A 158 0.95 14.55 2.70
C GLY A 158 0.85 13.40 3.70
N VAL A 159 0.24 12.28 3.32
CA VAL A 159 0.16 11.08 4.17
C VAL A 159 1.56 10.60 4.60
N ALA A 160 2.52 10.70 3.69
CA ALA A 160 3.92 10.38 3.87
C ALA A 160 4.78 11.65 3.71
N TYR A 161 4.54 12.65 4.54
CA TYR A 161 5.14 13.99 4.45
C TYR A 161 6.68 14.07 4.54
N ASN A 162 7.39 12.98 4.85
CA ASN A 162 8.86 12.88 4.80
C ASN A 162 9.36 11.94 3.69
N ALA A 163 8.48 11.37 2.88
CA ALA A 163 8.86 10.64 1.69
C ALA A 163 9.40 11.58 0.62
N ARG A 164 10.20 11.01 -0.29
CA ARG A 164 10.66 11.69 -1.49
C ARG A 164 9.64 11.43 -2.60
N VAL A 165 9.25 12.48 -3.33
CA VAL A 165 8.27 12.39 -4.42
C VAL A 165 8.85 12.95 -5.71
N GLY A 166 8.70 12.21 -6.79
CA GLY A 166 8.94 12.68 -8.15
C GLY A 166 7.66 12.66 -8.98
N GLY A 167 7.78 13.08 -10.23
CA GLY A 167 6.69 13.02 -11.19
C GLY A 167 7.21 12.67 -12.56
N VAL A 168 6.42 11.87 -13.27
CA VAL A 168 6.65 11.55 -14.67
C VAL A 168 5.58 12.24 -15.50
N ARG A 169 5.99 13.21 -16.31
CA ARG A 169 5.12 13.86 -17.29
C ARG A 169 5.03 12.97 -18.51
N MET A 170 3.91 12.28 -18.63
CA MET A 170 3.62 11.37 -19.75
C MET A 170 2.22 11.59 -20.35
N LEU A 171 1.26 12.15 -19.60
CA LEU A 171 -0.12 12.38 -20.05
C LEU A 171 -0.35 13.66 -20.87
N ASP A 172 0.62 14.59 -20.94
CA ASP A 172 0.47 15.85 -21.69
C ASP A 172 0.98 15.73 -23.13
N GLY A 173 0.57 14.67 -23.83
CA GLY A 173 0.97 14.36 -25.19
C GLY A 173 0.53 12.97 -25.65
N PRO A 174 0.95 12.52 -26.85
CA PRO A 174 0.58 11.21 -27.37
C PRO A 174 1.07 10.06 -26.47
N ILE A 175 0.15 9.21 -26.05
CA ILE A 175 0.45 7.99 -25.29
C ILE A 175 0.68 6.82 -26.24
N THR A 176 1.81 6.16 -26.08
CA THR A 176 2.15 4.94 -26.81
C THR A 176 2.68 3.89 -25.84
N ASP A 177 2.64 2.62 -26.23
CA ASP A 177 3.17 1.50 -25.43
C ASP A 177 4.64 1.73 -24.99
N VAL A 178 5.44 2.42 -25.81
CA VAL A 178 6.83 2.78 -25.46
C VAL A 178 6.86 3.80 -24.31
N VAL A 179 6.04 4.85 -24.38
CA VAL A 179 5.97 5.90 -23.34
C VAL A 179 5.50 5.30 -22.02
N GLU A 180 4.46 4.46 -22.05
CA GLU A 180 3.97 3.73 -20.88
C GLU A 180 5.07 2.84 -20.29
N ALA A 181 5.72 2.02 -21.12
CA ALA A 181 6.78 1.12 -20.67
C ALA A 181 7.98 1.86 -20.07
N GLN A 182 8.41 2.97 -20.67
CA GLN A 182 9.49 3.80 -20.14
C GLN A 182 9.10 4.46 -18.82
N SER A 183 7.86 4.94 -18.70
CA SER A 183 7.32 5.52 -17.46
C SER A 183 7.28 4.50 -16.32
N LEU A 184 6.74 3.31 -16.59
CA LEU A 184 6.65 2.19 -15.65
C LEU A 184 8.02 1.63 -15.23
N SER A 185 9.03 1.79 -16.08
CA SER A 185 10.39 1.28 -15.85
C SER A 185 11.41 2.37 -15.48
N LEU A 186 10.94 3.57 -15.11
CA LEU A 186 11.82 4.66 -14.68
C LEU A 186 12.54 4.26 -13.38
N ARG A 187 13.85 4.05 -13.46
CA ARG A 187 14.77 3.84 -12.32
C ARG A 187 14.19 2.95 -11.20
N PRO A 188 13.84 1.68 -11.48
CA PRO A 188 13.15 0.79 -10.54
C PRO A 188 14.01 0.33 -9.36
N GLN A 189 15.29 0.71 -9.32
CA GLN A 189 16.16 0.48 -8.15
C GLN A 189 16.15 1.66 -7.16
N HIS A 190 15.71 2.84 -7.61
CA HIS A 190 15.62 4.06 -6.81
C HIS A 190 14.19 4.32 -6.36
N ILE A 191 13.24 4.23 -7.31
CA ILE A 191 11.82 4.42 -7.05
C ILE A 191 11.23 3.16 -6.43
N HIS A 192 10.50 3.31 -5.32
CA HIS A 192 9.89 2.20 -4.61
C HIS A 192 8.44 1.98 -5.06
N ILE A 193 7.69 3.07 -5.20
CA ILE A 193 6.25 3.07 -5.48
C ILE A 193 5.97 3.95 -6.70
N TYR A 194 5.08 3.48 -7.57
CA TYR A 194 4.56 4.18 -8.73
C TYR A 194 3.07 4.34 -8.53
N SER A 195 2.58 5.58 -8.51
CA SER A 195 1.15 5.88 -8.41
C SER A 195 0.64 6.35 -9.77
N ALA A 196 -0.40 5.71 -10.28
CA ALA A 196 -1.01 6.05 -11.56
C ALA A 196 -2.55 6.00 -11.45
N SER A 197 -3.19 6.87 -12.21
CA SER A 197 -4.64 7.01 -12.22
C SER A 197 -5.18 7.17 -13.65
N TRP A 198 -4.49 6.57 -14.61
CA TRP A 198 -4.83 6.54 -16.03
C TRP A 198 -5.07 5.10 -16.48
N GLY A 199 -5.77 4.94 -17.59
CA GLY A 199 -6.15 3.66 -18.18
C GLY A 199 -6.88 3.91 -19.50
N PRO A 200 -7.60 2.91 -20.01
CA PRO A 200 -8.51 3.09 -21.15
C PRO A 200 -9.59 4.14 -20.85
N GLU A 201 -10.35 4.51 -21.88
CA GLU A 201 -11.47 5.42 -21.69
C GLU A 201 -12.58 4.78 -20.83
N ASP A 202 -12.98 5.48 -19.77
CA ASP A 202 -14.01 5.07 -18.80
C ASP A 202 -15.45 5.22 -19.35
N ASP A 203 -15.68 4.79 -20.60
CA ASP A 203 -16.92 5.03 -21.36
C ASP A 203 -17.97 3.92 -21.22
N GLY A 204 -17.68 2.85 -20.46
CA GLY A 204 -18.56 1.70 -20.32
C GLY A 204 -18.55 0.76 -21.53
N LYS A 205 -17.63 0.93 -22.47
CA LYS A 205 -17.57 0.16 -23.74
C LYS A 205 -16.20 -0.39 -24.03
N THR A 206 -15.17 0.37 -23.69
CA THR A 206 -13.78 0.06 -24.00
C THR A 206 -13.33 -1.21 -23.26
N VAL A 207 -12.50 -2.01 -23.93
CA VAL A 207 -11.78 -3.14 -23.35
C VAL A 207 -10.39 -3.03 -23.89
N ASP A 208 -9.45 -2.61 -23.06
CA ASP A 208 -8.07 -2.36 -23.46
C ASP A 208 -7.13 -2.47 -22.26
N GLY A 209 -5.84 -2.60 -22.51
CA GLY A 209 -4.85 -2.83 -21.47
C GLY A 209 -3.43 -2.54 -21.93
N PRO A 210 -2.43 -2.87 -21.10
CA PRO A 210 -1.04 -2.62 -21.44
C PRO A 210 -0.63 -3.33 -22.71
N GLY A 211 0.07 -2.60 -23.58
CA GLY A 211 0.73 -3.17 -24.74
C GLY A 211 1.86 -4.14 -24.35
N VAL A 212 2.60 -4.64 -25.34
CA VAL A 212 3.63 -5.65 -25.13
C VAL A 212 4.75 -5.12 -24.25
N LEU A 213 5.16 -3.87 -24.47
CA LEU A 213 6.26 -3.25 -23.74
C LEU A 213 5.82 -2.87 -22.32
N ALA A 214 4.63 -2.28 -22.15
CA ALA A 214 4.08 -1.95 -20.85
C ALA A 214 3.87 -3.21 -19.98
N THR A 215 3.39 -4.30 -20.58
CA THR A 215 3.27 -5.61 -19.90
C THR A 215 4.62 -6.13 -19.42
N GLU A 216 5.66 -6.06 -20.27
CA GLU A 216 7.03 -6.45 -19.88
C GLU A 216 7.60 -5.49 -18.82
N ALA A 217 7.28 -4.20 -18.87
CA ALA A 217 7.70 -3.22 -17.87
C ALA A 217 7.11 -3.54 -16.49
N PHE A 218 5.83 -3.88 -16.40
CA PHE A 218 5.22 -4.38 -15.15
C PHE A 218 5.94 -5.63 -14.64
N TYR A 219 6.12 -6.63 -15.51
CA TYR A 219 6.78 -7.89 -15.14
C TYR A 219 8.21 -7.64 -14.62
N ARG A 220 9.00 -6.83 -15.32
CA ARG A 220 10.35 -6.45 -14.88
C ARG A 220 10.33 -5.62 -13.60
N GLY A 221 9.37 -4.72 -13.44
CA GLY A 221 9.18 -3.93 -12.23
C GLY A 221 9.01 -4.84 -11.01
N VAL A 222 8.04 -5.74 -11.03
CA VAL A 222 7.75 -6.62 -9.88
C VAL A 222 8.82 -7.70 -9.64
N THR A 223 9.61 -8.07 -10.65
CA THR A 223 10.65 -9.11 -10.51
C THR A 223 12.04 -8.59 -10.21
N LYS A 224 12.40 -7.41 -10.73
CA LYS A 224 13.76 -6.84 -10.63
C LYS A 224 13.80 -5.53 -9.85
N GLY A 225 12.69 -4.79 -9.75
CA GLY A 225 12.63 -3.54 -9.00
C GLY A 225 12.94 -3.71 -7.52
N ARG A 226 13.40 -2.65 -6.86
CA ARG A 226 13.79 -2.62 -5.44
C ARG A 226 14.73 -3.77 -5.05
N GLY A 227 15.77 -4.02 -5.84
CA GLY A 227 16.71 -5.12 -5.62
C GLY A 227 16.09 -6.52 -5.69
N GLY A 228 14.98 -6.68 -6.43
CA GLY A 228 14.25 -7.94 -6.55
C GLY A 228 13.10 -8.13 -5.55
N LEU A 229 12.82 -7.14 -4.69
CA LEU A 229 11.60 -7.10 -3.87
C LEU A 229 10.35 -6.76 -4.70
N GLY A 230 10.56 -6.13 -5.85
CA GLY A 230 9.53 -5.71 -6.80
C GLY A 230 9.06 -4.28 -6.58
N SER A 231 9.00 -3.52 -7.67
CA SER A 231 8.31 -2.24 -7.76
C SER A 231 6.85 -2.40 -7.34
N ILE A 232 6.30 -1.36 -6.71
CA ILE A 232 4.92 -1.36 -6.23
C ILE A 232 4.13 -0.39 -7.11
N PHE A 233 3.17 -0.92 -7.87
CA PHE A 233 2.31 -0.11 -8.73
C PHE A 233 0.95 0.04 -8.06
N ILE A 234 0.57 1.28 -7.72
CA ILE A 234 -0.75 1.62 -7.16
C ILE A 234 -1.58 2.22 -8.28
N TRP A 235 -2.80 1.72 -8.45
CA TRP A 235 -3.66 2.09 -9.56
C TRP A 235 -5.04 2.51 -9.08
N ALA A 236 -5.57 3.60 -9.63
CA ALA A 236 -6.97 3.94 -9.45
C ALA A 236 -7.85 2.93 -10.21
N SER A 237 -9.02 2.60 -9.68
CA SER A 237 -9.92 1.64 -10.33
C SER A 237 -10.77 2.19 -11.48
N GLY A 238 -10.65 3.46 -11.86
CA GLY A 238 -11.45 4.10 -12.93
C GLY A 238 -12.63 4.94 -12.44
N ASN A 239 -13.14 5.82 -13.30
CA ASN A 239 -14.21 6.80 -13.03
C ASN A 239 -15.49 6.59 -13.89
N GLY A 240 -15.62 5.43 -14.53
CA GLY A 240 -16.71 5.06 -15.44
C GLY A 240 -17.99 4.56 -14.77
N GLY A 241 -18.15 4.73 -13.45
CA GLY A 241 -19.31 4.22 -12.71
C GLY A 241 -20.66 4.73 -13.21
N ILE A 242 -20.74 5.98 -13.69
CA ILE A 242 -21.96 6.54 -14.30
C ILE A 242 -22.27 5.93 -15.67
N ASN A 243 -21.22 5.43 -16.34
CA ASN A 243 -21.30 4.76 -17.62
C ASN A 243 -21.50 3.25 -17.47
N TYR A 244 -21.74 2.76 -16.24
CA TYR A 244 -21.86 1.34 -15.91
C TYR A 244 -20.61 0.54 -16.34
N ASP A 245 -19.44 1.16 -16.25
CA ASP A 245 -18.20 0.48 -16.59
C ASP A 245 -17.76 -0.51 -15.51
N ASN A 246 -16.84 -1.39 -15.88
CA ASN A 246 -16.29 -2.42 -15.04
C ASN A 246 -14.77 -2.48 -15.21
N CYS A 247 -14.04 -2.23 -14.12
CA CYS A 247 -12.58 -2.15 -14.15
C CYS A 247 -11.85 -3.45 -14.48
N ASN A 248 -12.53 -4.60 -14.64
CA ASN A 248 -11.89 -5.78 -15.26
C ASN A 248 -11.76 -5.66 -16.79
N CYS A 249 -12.35 -4.64 -17.40
CA CYS A 249 -12.16 -4.25 -18.80
C CYS A 249 -10.98 -3.28 -18.98
N ASP A 250 -10.43 -2.75 -17.88
CA ASP A 250 -9.17 -2.02 -17.82
C ASP A 250 -8.03 -3.00 -17.46
N GLY A 251 -7.18 -3.32 -18.43
CA GLY A 251 -6.04 -4.23 -18.25
C GLY A 251 -4.96 -3.73 -17.28
N TYR A 252 -4.94 -2.44 -16.93
CA TYR A 252 -4.05 -1.88 -15.92
C TYR A 252 -4.58 -2.13 -14.51
N ALA A 253 -5.82 -1.72 -14.20
CA ALA A 253 -6.45 -1.97 -12.90
C ALA A 253 -6.68 -3.47 -12.62
N ASN A 254 -6.92 -4.26 -13.67
CA ASN A 254 -7.14 -5.71 -13.62
C ASN A 254 -5.83 -6.54 -13.53
N SER A 255 -4.66 -5.89 -13.62
CA SER A 255 -3.37 -6.58 -13.57
C SER A 255 -3.08 -7.12 -12.16
N ILE A 256 -2.44 -8.29 -12.06
CA ILE A 256 -1.97 -8.81 -10.76
C ILE A 256 -0.80 -8.00 -10.19
N TYR A 257 -0.12 -7.25 -11.05
CA TYR A 257 1.08 -6.47 -10.71
C TYR A 257 0.73 -5.10 -10.13
N THR A 258 -0.51 -4.64 -10.31
CA THR A 258 -1.02 -3.41 -9.75
C THR A 258 -1.81 -3.70 -8.48
N LEU A 259 -1.80 -2.73 -7.56
CA LEU A 259 -2.68 -2.69 -6.41
C LEU A 259 -3.80 -1.71 -6.76
N SER A 260 -4.92 -2.25 -7.20
CA SER A 260 -6.10 -1.47 -7.60
C SER A 260 -6.85 -0.96 -6.37
N VAL A 261 -7.14 0.35 -6.37
CA VAL A 261 -7.74 1.10 -5.27
C VAL A 261 -9.06 1.73 -5.73
N GLY A 262 -10.14 1.34 -5.05
CA GLY A 262 -11.45 1.95 -5.21
C GLY A 262 -11.62 3.22 -4.36
N SER A 263 -12.78 3.86 -4.46
CA SER A 263 -13.12 5.06 -3.70
C SER A 263 -14.37 4.91 -2.86
N VAL A 264 -14.38 5.60 -1.72
CA VAL A 264 -15.57 5.82 -0.90
C VAL A 264 -15.77 7.30 -0.60
N LEU A 265 -17.02 7.71 -0.52
CA LEU A 265 -17.39 9.00 0.02
C LEU A 265 -17.26 9.02 1.54
N ALA A 266 -17.08 10.22 2.13
CA ALA A 266 -17.08 10.39 3.59
C ALA A 266 -18.23 9.64 4.30
N GLY A 267 -19.45 9.68 3.75
CA GLY A 267 -20.61 8.99 4.33
C GLY A 267 -20.60 7.45 4.26
N GLY A 268 -19.50 6.83 3.82
CA GLY A 268 -19.41 5.37 3.65
C GLY A 268 -20.14 4.83 2.42
N ARG A 269 -20.63 5.70 1.53
CA ARG A 269 -21.34 5.33 0.30
C ARG A 269 -20.39 5.34 -0.89
N ARG A 270 -20.72 4.54 -1.91
CA ARG A 270 -19.96 4.52 -3.15
C ARG A 270 -20.13 5.85 -3.89
N PRO A 271 -19.07 6.43 -4.46
CA PRO A 271 -19.21 7.56 -5.37
C PRO A 271 -19.95 7.17 -6.65
N TRP A 272 -20.57 8.15 -7.30
CA TRP A 272 -21.27 7.94 -8.56
C TRP A 272 -20.33 7.59 -9.73
N TYR A 273 -19.07 8.02 -9.65
CA TYR A 273 -18.04 7.74 -10.65
C TYR A 273 -17.29 6.42 -10.39
N GLY A 274 -17.32 5.86 -9.19
CA GLY A 274 -16.48 4.71 -8.85
C GLY A 274 -16.91 3.44 -9.58
N GLU A 275 -15.98 2.84 -10.34
CA GLU A 275 -16.18 1.52 -10.95
C GLU A 275 -16.05 0.39 -9.94
N GLY A 276 -16.74 -0.72 -10.20
CA GLY A 276 -16.64 -1.94 -9.41
C GLY A 276 -16.15 -3.11 -10.25
N CYS A 277 -15.21 -3.89 -9.72
CA CYS A 277 -14.75 -5.14 -10.31
C CYS A 277 -14.06 -6.01 -9.27
N SER A 278 -13.83 -7.28 -9.61
CA SER A 278 -13.19 -8.24 -8.70
C SER A 278 -11.68 -8.03 -8.51
N ALA A 279 -11.07 -7.11 -9.25
CA ALA A 279 -9.65 -6.77 -9.15
C ALA A 279 -9.33 -5.78 -8.02
N ILE A 280 -10.31 -5.01 -7.52
CA ILE A 280 -10.10 -4.01 -6.46
C ILE A 280 -9.65 -4.72 -5.17
N LEU A 281 -8.51 -4.30 -4.61
CA LEU A 281 -7.97 -4.87 -3.37
C LEU A 281 -8.47 -4.13 -2.13
N THR A 282 -8.53 -2.80 -2.21
CA THR A 282 -8.88 -1.94 -1.07
C THR A 282 -9.53 -0.65 -1.56
N THR A 283 -9.99 0.16 -0.62
CA THR A 283 -10.53 1.49 -0.88
C THR A 283 -9.91 2.52 0.07
N THR A 284 -9.83 3.77 -0.40
CA THR A 284 -9.56 4.95 0.42
C THR A 284 -10.60 6.02 0.14
N TYR A 285 -10.57 7.12 0.89
CA TYR A 285 -11.46 8.24 0.64
C TYR A 285 -11.12 8.98 -0.65
N SER A 286 -12.10 9.68 -1.20
CA SER A 286 -11.89 10.69 -2.25
C SER A 286 -12.83 11.87 -2.01
N SER A 287 -14.02 11.86 -2.60
CA SER A 287 -14.97 12.98 -2.50
C SER A 287 -15.92 12.93 -1.29
N ARG A 288 -16.57 14.05 -0.98
CA ARG A 288 -17.77 14.12 -0.12
C ARG A 288 -19.02 14.28 -0.99
N THR A 289 -20.17 13.81 -0.49
CA THR A 289 -21.48 13.88 -1.18
C THR A 289 -22.01 15.31 -1.37
N THR A 290 -21.55 16.26 -0.56
CA THR A 290 -21.96 17.67 -0.58
C THR A 290 -20.92 18.53 -1.30
N SER A 291 -21.27 19.77 -1.67
CA SER A 291 -20.35 20.78 -2.23
C SER A 291 -19.30 21.30 -1.21
N GLU A 292 -19.13 20.61 -0.09
CA GLU A 292 -18.10 20.88 0.92
C GLU A 292 -16.72 20.38 0.47
N VAL A 293 -15.70 20.71 1.29
CA VAL A 293 -14.30 20.27 1.20
C VAL A 293 -14.20 18.79 0.77
N GLN A 294 -13.56 18.56 -0.38
CA GLN A 294 -13.29 17.24 -0.97
C GLN A 294 -11.94 16.70 -0.47
N ILE A 295 -11.07 16.22 -1.35
CA ILE A 295 -9.66 16.04 -1.03
C ILE A 295 -8.95 17.38 -1.05
N VAL A 296 -8.17 17.60 0.00
CA VAL A 296 -7.35 18.79 0.23
C VAL A 296 -5.89 18.47 -0.07
N THR A 297 -5.28 19.21 -0.99
CA THR A 297 -3.92 18.97 -1.46
C THR A 297 -3.31 20.22 -2.13
N THR A 298 -2.09 20.12 -2.64
CA THR A 298 -1.40 21.11 -3.48
C THR A 298 -2.08 21.25 -4.84
N ASP A 299 -1.92 22.38 -5.50
CA ASP A 299 -2.52 22.65 -6.80
C ASP A 299 -1.56 23.49 -7.66
N LEU A 300 -1.79 23.45 -8.97
CA LEU A 300 -0.99 24.19 -9.94
C LEU A 300 -0.99 25.70 -9.64
N HIS A 301 0.11 26.37 -9.99
CA HIS A 301 0.41 27.79 -9.70
C HIS A 301 0.71 28.06 -8.23
N HIS A 302 1.37 27.12 -7.55
CA HIS A 302 1.76 27.22 -6.15
C HIS A 302 0.56 27.42 -5.20
N ARG A 303 -0.61 26.86 -5.57
CA ARG A 303 -1.88 27.03 -4.83
C ARG A 303 -2.21 25.79 -4.02
N CYS A 304 -3.23 25.92 -3.18
CA CYS A 304 -3.83 24.79 -2.50
C CYS A 304 -5.26 24.58 -3.03
N THR A 305 -5.74 23.34 -3.09
CA THR A 305 -7.11 23.01 -3.48
C THR A 305 -7.80 22.17 -2.43
N ASP A 306 -9.10 22.39 -2.23
CA ASP A 306 -10.00 21.54 -1.44
C ASP A 306 -11.08 20.89 -2.32
N LYS A 307 -10.80 20.78 -3.63
CA LYS A 307 -11.73 20.32 -4.66
C LYS A 307 -11.14 19.20 -5.53
N HIS A 308 -10.16 18.43 -5.04
CA HIS A 308 -9.70 17.24 -5.76
C HIS A 308 -10.67 16.06 -5.51
N THR A 309 -10.96 15.28 -6.55
CA THR A 309 -12.04 14.27 -6.60
C THR A 309 -11.68 13.15 -7.57
N GLY A 310 -12.44 12.06 -7.55
CA GLY A 310 -12.29 10.90 -8.45
C GLY A 310 -11.51 9.77 -7.79
N THR A 311 -11.52 8.57 -8.38
CA THR A 311 -10.66 7.46 -7.94
C THR A 311 -9.18 7.80 -8.00
N SER A 312 -8.84 8.77 -8.84
CA SER A 312 -7.51 9.34 -8.97
C SER A 312 -6.98 10.02 -7.71
N ALA A 313 -7.84 10.43 -6.77
CA ALA A 313 -7.42 10.92 -5.44
C ALA A 313 -7.30 9.79 -4.41
N SER A 314 -7.95 8.65 -4.63
CA SER A 314 -7.86 7.50 -3.72
C SER A 314 -6.53 6.75 -3.85
N ALA A 315 -6.02 6.56 -5.07
CA ALA A 315 -4.75 5.87 -5.31
C ALA A 315 -3.54 6.56 -4.63
N PRO A 316 -3.34 7.89 -4.73
CA PRO A 316 -2.27 8.61 -4.03
C PRO A 316 -2.32 8.46 -2.51
N LEU A 317 -3.51 8.51 -1.89
CA LEU A 317 -3.65 8.28 -0.46
C LEU A 317 -3.17 6.87 -0.08
N ALA A 318 -3.58 5.84 -0.82
CA ALA A 318 -3.11 4.47 -0.59
C ALA A 318 -1.59 4.34 -0.79
N ALA A 319 -1.04 5.00 -1.82
CA ALA A 319 0.39 5.09 -2.07
C ALA A 319 1.16 5.69 -0.87
N GLY A 320 0.66 6.78 -0.30
CA GLY A 320 1.21 7.37 0.92
C GLY A 320 1.17 6.41 2.12
N MET A 321 0.04 5.72 2.34
CA MET A 321 -0.09 4.75 3.44
C MET A 321 0.87 3.56 3.26
N ILE A 322 1.09 3.11 2.03
CA ILE A 322 2.05 2.05 1.69
C ILE A 322 3.49 2.54 1.88
N ALA A 323 3.79 3.82 1.64
CA ALA A 323 5.09 4.39 1.97
C ALA A 323 5.36 4.34 3.49
N LEU A 324 4.35 4.59 4.34
CA LEU A 324 4.49 4.41 5.80
C LEU A 324 4.81 2.94 6.16
N ALA A 325 4.17 1.99 5.48
CA ALA A 325 4.41 0.56 5.67
C ALA A 325 5.82 0.13 5.24
N LEU A 326 6.32 0.66 4.13
CA LEU A 326 7.67 0.40 3.63
C LEU A 326 8.76 1.00 4.52
N GLU A 327 8.53 2.18 5.09
CA GLU A 327 9.43 2.72 6.12
C GLU A 327 9.50 1.77 7.31
N ALA A 328 8.35 1.24 7.73
CA ALA A 328 8.27 0.30 8.84
C ALA A 328 8.95 -1.05 8.57
N ASN A 329 8.91 -1.52 7.31
CA ASN A 329 9.60 -2.73 6.88
C ASN A 329 10.05 -2.62 5.40
N PRO A 330 11.30 -2.23 5.14
CA PRO A 330 11.81 -2.06 3.77
C PRO A 330 12.00 -3.40 3.02
N ALA A 331 11.91 -4.54 3.71
CA ALA A 331 12.03 -5.88 3.12
C ALA A 331 10.72 -6.43 2.55
N LEU A 332 9.61 -5.69 2.65
CA LEU A 332 8.34 -6.11 2.06
C LEU A 332 8.44 -6.17 0.53
N THR A 333 8.06 -7.32 -0.03
CA THR A 333 7.89 -7.50 -1.47
C THR A 333 6.58 -6.86 -1.96
N TRP A 334 6.44 -6.72 -3.28
CA TRP A 334 5.18 -6.27 -3.89
C TRP A 334 3.97 -7.15 -3.48
N ARG A 335 4.17 -8.46 -3.35
CA ARG A 335 3.15 -9.42 -2.87
C ARG A 335 2.86 -9.26 -1.38
N ASP A 336 3.89 -9.09 -0.55
CA ASP A 336 3.71 -8.91 0.89
C ASP A 336 2.79 -7.71 1.18
N LEU A 337 2.95 -6.61 0.42
CA LEU A 337 2.08 -5.45 0.56
C LEU A 337 0.62 -5.73 0.17
N GLN A 338 0.36 -6.48 -0.89
CA GLN A 338 -1.01 -6.88 -1.22
C GLN A 338 -1.62 -7.76 -0.12
N HIS A 339 -0.85 -8.71 0.45
CA HIS A 339 -1.29 -9.51 1.60
C HIS A 339 -1.62 -8.65 2.84
N LEU A 340 -0.80 -7.64 3.12
CA LEU A 340 -0.99 -6.72 4.23
C LEU A 340 -2.23 -5.85 4.03
N VAL A 341 -2.39 -5.28 2.84
CA VAL A 341 -3.53 -4.43 2.49
C VAL A 341 -4.85 -5.18 2.71
N ILE A 342 -4.99 -6.38 2.15
CA ILE A 342 -6.18 -7.24 2.34
C ILE A 342 -6.52 -7.47 3.82
N ARG A 343 -5.50 -7.65 4.67
CA ARG A 343 -5.67 -7.97 6.09
C ARG A 343 -5.88 -6.74 6.97
N THR A 344 -5.56 -5.56 6.46
CA THR A 344 -5.61 -4.30 7.22
C THR A 344 -6.75 -3.39 6.74
N SER A 345 -7.37 -3.70 5.60
CA SER A 345 -8.61 -3.09 5.15
C SER A 345 -9.81 -3.49 6.02
N LYS A 346 -10.68 -2.51 6.29
CA LYS A 346 -11.84 -2.63 7.18
C LYS A 346 -13.15 -2.43 6.41
N PRO A 347 -14.02 -3.45 6.32
CA PRO A 347 -15.36 -3.30 5.74
C PRO A 347 -16.29 -2.40 6.56
N ALA A 348 -16.05 -2.32 7.87
CA ALA A 348 -17.00 -1.80 8.85
C ALA A 348 -17.22 -0.28 8.72
N HIS A 349 -18.33 0.13 8.09
CA HIS A 349 -18.89 1.49 7.84
C HIS A 349 -19.22 1.70 6.35
N LEU A 350 -18.72 0.83 5.47
CA LEU A 350 -18.90 0.90 4.03
C LEU A 350 -20.23 0.24 3.60
N GLN A 351 -21.03 0.99 2.87
CA GLN A 351 -22.36 0.59 2.40
C GLN A 351 -22.24 0.03 0.98
N ALA A 352 -22.43 -1.27 0.85
CA ALA A 352 -22.59 -1.96 -0.43
C ALA A 352 -23.54 -3.16 -0.26
N GLU A 353 -24.32 -3.45 -1.29
CA GLU A 353 -25.27 -4.57 -1.30
C GLU A 353 -24.58 -5.89 -1.65
N ASP A 354 -23.36 -5.84 -2.22
CA ASP A 354 -22.63 -6.98 -2.75
C ASP A 354 -21.56 -7.54 -1.79
N TRP A 355 -21.56 -7.11 -0.53
CA TRP A 355 -20.67 -7.68 0.49
C TRP A 355 -20.91 -9.19 0.62
N ALA A 356 -19.89 -9.98 0.26
CA ALA A 356 -19.90 -11.43 0.40
C ALA A 356 -18.78 -11.88 1.34
N VAL A 357 -18.99 -13.01 2.02
CA VAL A 357 -17.95 -13.65 2.83
C VAL A 357 -17.29 -14.74 1.98
N ASN A 358 -15.97 -14.66 1.82
CA ASN A 358 -15.21 -15.65 1.06
C ASN A 358 -14.94 -16.93 1.88
N GLY A 359 -14.29 -17.92 1.26
CA GLY A 359 -14.09 -19.26 1.83
C GLY A 359 -13.24 -19.29 3.10
N VAL A 360 -12.48 -18.24 3.38
CA VAL A 360 -11.67 -18.08 4.60
C VAL A 360 -12.27 -17.10 5.61
N GLY A 361 -13.53 -16.68 5.40
CA GLY A 361 -14.29 -15.88 6.36
C GLY A 361 -14.11 -14.36 6.24
N ARG A 362 -13.48 -13.85 5.18
CA ARG A 362 -13.31 -12.39 4.98
C ARG A 362 -14.44 -11.81 4.16
N LYS A 363 -14.91 -10.63 4.55
CA LYS A 363 -15.85 -9.84 3.74
C LYS A 363 -15.12 -9.18 2.59
N VAL A 364 -15.68 -9.28 1.39
CA VAL A 364 -15.17 -8.66 0.16
C VAL A 364 -16.34 -8.11 -0.68
N SER A 365 -16.12 -6.99 -1.36
CA SER A 365 -17.07 -6.32 -2.25
C SER A 365 -16.36 -5.94 -3.54
N HIS A 366 -17.04 -6.01 -4.69
CA HIS A 366 -16.51 -5.57 -5.98
C HIS A 366 -16.34 -4.05 -6.04
N HIS A 367 -16.99 -3.29 -5.15
CA HIS A 367 -16.83 -1.84 -5.06
C HIS A 367 -15.73 -1.40 -4.10
N TYR A 368 -15.46 -2.20 -3.07
CA TYR A 368 -14.55 -1.80 -1.99
C TYR A 368 -13.35 -2.72 -1.77
N GLY A 369 -13.24 -3.80 -2.53
CA GLY A 369 -12.31 -4.89 -2.25
C GLY A 369 -12.53 -5.40 -0.83
N TYR A 370 -11.45 -5.45 -0.04
CA TYR A 370 -11.49 -5.85 1.37
C TYR A 370 -11.87 -4.71 2.35
N GLY A 371 -12.16 -3.51 1.84
CA GLY A 371 -12.67 -2.38 2.61
C GLY A 371 -11.72 -1.19 2.69
N LEU A 372 -11.94 -0.31 3.67
CA LEU A 372 -11.17 0.92 3.84
C LEU A 372 -9.80 0.63 4.44
N LEU A 373 -8.73 1.07 3.80
CA LEU A 373 -7.37 0.87 4.29
C LEU A 373 -7.14 1.59 5.64
N ASP A 374 -6.42 0.96 6.56
CA ASP A 374 -6.08 1.52 7.88
C ASP A 374 -4.54 1.64 8.01
N ALA A 375 -4.01 2.87 8.00
CA ALA A 375 -2.56 3.11 8.02
C ALA A 375 -1.91 2.64 9.33
N GLY A 376 -2.60 2.86 10.46
CA GLY A 376 -2.09 2.50 11.78
C GLY A 376 -1.94 0.99 11.96
N LEU A 377 -2.91 0.22 11.45
CA LEU A 377 -2.90 -1.24 11.43
C LEU A 377 -1.93 -1.78 10.37
N LEU A 378 -1.87 -1.16 9.19
CA LEU A 378 -0.96 -1.53 8.11
C LEU A 378 0.50 -1.48 8.58
N VAL A 379 0.91 -0.36 9.20
CA VAL A 379 2.25 -0.19 9.76
C VAL A 379 2.53 -1.20 10.88
N GLU A 380 1.55 -1.47 11.74
CA GLU A 380 1.71 -2.44 12.82
C GLU A 380 1.98 -3.85 12.30
N MET A 381 1.17 -4.27 11.34
CA MET A 381 1.29 -5.59 10.73
C MET A 381 2.56 -5.69 9.89
N ALA A 382 2.97 -4.62 9.18
CA ALA A 382 4.22 -4.57 8.41
C ALA A 382 5.46 -4.87 9.27
N LYS A 383 5.53 -4.35 10.50
CA LYS A 383 6.66 -4.59 11.42
C LYS A 383 6.77 -6.06 11.85
N ALA A 384 5.63 -6.72 12.00
CA ALA A 384 5.55 -8.11 12.41
C ALA A 384 5.54 -9.09 11.23
N TRP A 385 5.42 -8.59 9.99
CA TRP A 385 5.26 -9.42 8.81
C TRP A 385 6.52 -10.20 8.49
N THR A 386 6.40 -11.52 8.46
CA THR A 386 7.41 -12.40 7.88
C THR A 386 7.15 -12.55 6.38
N GLY A 387 8.18 -12.35 5.56
CA GLY A 387 8.07 -12.43 4.11
C GLY A 387 7.33 -13.68 3.63
N THR A 388 6.50 -13.51 2.61
CA THR A 388 5.78 -14.61 1.96
C THR A 388 6.73 -15.51 1.20
N ARG A 389 6.38 -16.80 1.13
CA ARG A 389 7.09 -17.75 0.27
C ARG A 389 6.97 -17.35 -1.22
N PRO A 390 7.87 -17.85 -2.08
CA PRO A 390 7.86 -17.53 -3.51
C PRO A 390 6.50 -17.84 -4.16
N GLN A 391 6.10 -17.00 -5.11
CA GLN A 391 4.86 -17.18 -5.85
C GLN A 391 4.91 -18.47 -6.68
N ARG A 392 3.81 -19.22 -6.68
CA ARG A 392 3.57 -20.37 -7.53
C ARG A 392 2.43 -20.06 -8.49
N ARG A 393 2.49 -20.66 -9.68
CA ARG A 393 1.48 -20.52 -10.72
C ARG A 393 1.04 -21.89 -11.22
N CYS A 394 -0.27 -22.11 -11.27
CA CYS A 394 -0.86 -23.25 -11.98
C CYS A 394 -1.81 -22.77 -13.07
N SER A 395 -1.82 -23.43 -14.23
CA SER A 395 -2.69 -23.10 -15.36
C SER A 395 -3.44 -24.35 -15.81
N VAL A 396 -4.76 -24.27 -15.92
CA VAL A 396 -5.63 -25.37 -16.33
C VAL A 396 -6.47 -24.93 -17.52
N LYS A 397 -6.35 -25.65 -18.65
CA LYS A 397 -7.24 -25.47 -19.80
C LYS A 397 -8.54 -26.22 -19.52
N ALA A 398 -9.60 -25.47 -19.22
CA ALA A 398 -10.87 -25.98 -18.74
C ALA A 398 -11.84 -26.35 -19.88
N LEU A 399 -11.59 -25.85 -21.09
CA LEU A 399 -12.40 -26.11 -22.27
C LEU A 399 -11.59 -26.86 -23.35
N HIS A 400 -12.10 -28.01 -23.78
CA HIS A 400 -11.45 -28.85 -24.80
C HIS A 400 -12.08 -28.71 -26.19
N ALA A 401 -13.33 -28.26 -26.28
CA ALA A 401 -14.05 -28.00 -27.52
C ALA A 401 -14.95 -26.76 -27.38
N PRO A 402 -15.19 -25.98 -28.45
CA PRO A 402 -16.06 -24.82 -28.38
C PRO A 402 -17.48 -25.15 -27.89
N ARG A 403 -18.10 -24.23 -27.14
CA ARG A 403 -19.46 -24.39 -26.60
C ARG A 403 -20.31 -23.15 -26.84
N ASN A 404 -21.56 -23.37 -27.24
CA ASN A 404 -22.56 -22.31 -27.37
C ASN A 404 -22.92 -21.76 -25.99
N ILE A 405 -22.98 -20.44 -25.89
CA ILE A 405 -23.32 -19.70 -24.68
C ILE A 405 -24.84 -19.70 -24.47
N GLY A 406 -25.62 -19.44 -25.52
CA GLY A 406 -27.09 -19.36 -25.43
C GLY A 406 -27.55 -18.30 -24.42
N SER A 407 -28.56 -18.62 -23.61
CA SER A 407 -28.99 -17.77 -22.49
C SER A 407 -28.06 -17.89 -21.27
N GLU A 408 -27.55 -19.09 -21.02
CA GLU A 408 -26.64 -19.38 -19.92
C GLU A 408 -25.75 -20.59 -20.26
N LEU A 409 -24.47 -20.47 -19.95
CA LEU A 409 -23.48 -21.54 -20.08
C LEU A 409 -22.68 -21.68 -18.79
N THR A 410 -22.65 -22.91 -18.27
CA THR A 410 -21.80 -23.30 -17.14
C THR A 410 -20.71 -24.27 -17.60
N VAL A 411 -19.47 -23.98 -17.21
CA VAL A 411 -18.29 -24.83 -17.45
C VAL A 411 -17.58 -25.09 -16.13
N SER A 412 -17.49 -26.36 -15.74
CA SER A 412 -16.81 -26.77 -14.51
C SER A 412 -15.52 -27.53 -14.83
N THR A 413 -14.49 -27.31 -14.03
CA THR A 413 -13.19 -27.98 -14.16
C THR A 413 -12.64 -28.34 -12.79
N ASP A 414 -12.05 -29.53 -12.67
CA ASP A 414 -11.30 -29.93 -11.47
C ASP A 414 -9.82 -29.60 -11.68
N ILE A 415 -9.23 -28.92 -10.70
CA ILE A 415 -7.83 -28.50 -10.73
C ILE A 415 -6.85 -29.53 -10.14
N SER A 416 -7.26 -30.79 -10.00
CA SER A 416 -6.41 -31.90 -9.49
C SER A 416 -5.02 -31.97 -10.15
N SER A 417 -4.90 -31.54 -11.42
CA SER A 417 -3.61 -31.40 -12.14
C SER A 417 -2.59 -30.45 -11.50
N CYS A 418 -3.03 -29.55 -10.60
CA CYS A 418 -2.17 -28.65 -9.82
C CYS A 418 -1.60 -29.30 -8.54
N SER A 419 -1.89 -30.56 -8.25
CA SER A 419 -1.52 -31.23 -7.00
C SER A 419 -0.05 -31.66 -6.89
N GLY A 420 0.73 -31.55 -7.99
CA GLY A 420 2.16 -31.90 -8.00
C GLY A 420 2.99 -31.01 -7.05
N ARG A 421 4.03 -31.56 -6.41
CA ARG A 421 4.82 -30.88 -5.34
C ARG A 421 5.32 -29.48 -5.72
N THR A 422 5.73 -29.25 -6.97
CA THR A 422 6.26 -27.96 -7.46
C THR A 422 5.20 -26.95 -7.87
N LYS A 423 3.99 -27.40 -8.23
CA LYS A 423 2.86 -26.55 -8.68
C LYS A 423 1.75 -26.40 -7.63
N ARG A 424 1.86 -27.12 -6.51
CA ARG A 424 0.88 -27.08 -5.43
C ARG A 424 0.76 -25.69 -4.83
N ILE A 425 -0.46 -25.15 -4.86
CA ILE A 425 -0.87 -23.92 -4.17
C ILE A 425 -1.77 -24.34 -3.01
N ARG A 426 -1.49 -23.83 -1.81
CA ARG A 426 -2.28 -24.08 -0.59
C ARG A 426 -3.13 -22.88 -0.20
N SER A 427 -2.62 -21.67 -0.44
CA SER A 427 -3.33 -20.42 -0.23
C SER A 427 -3.24 -19.58 -1.50
N LEU A 428 -4.40 -19.25 -2.06
CA LEU A 428 -4.52 -18.41 -3.25
C LEU A 428 -4.11 -16.96 -3.00
N GLU A 429 -3.63 -16.32 -4.05
CA GLU A 429 -3.48 -14.87 -4.17
C GLU A 429 -4.43 -14.41 -5.28
N HIS A 430 -3.95 -14.28 -6.50
CA HIS A 430 -4.76 -13.90 -7.67
C HIS A 430 -5.32 -15.12 -8.41
N VAL A 431 -6.56 -15.02 -8.86
CA VAL A 431 -7.16 -15.95 -9.82
C VAL A 431 -7.42 -15.20 -11.11
N ARG A 432 -6.93 -15.72 -12.25
CA ARG A 432 -7.18 -15.13 -13.57
C ARG A 432 -7.92 -16.08 -14.48
N VAL A 433 -8.92 -15.59 -15.18
CA VAL A 433 -9.78 -16.30 -16.11
C VAL A 433 -9.56 -15.75 -17.50
N ARG A 434 -8.82 -16.51 -18.31
CA ARG A 434 -8.50 -16.14 -19.69
C ARG A 434 -9.49 -16.78 -20.64
N LEU A 435 -10.24 -15.94 -21.35
CA LEU A 435 -11.35 -16.35 -22.21
C LEU A 435 -11.12 -15.93 -23.66
N SER A 436 -11.63 -16.73 -24.57
CA SER A 436 -11.87 -16.31 -25.95
C SER A 436 -13.28 -16.68 -26.31
N LEU A 437 -14.11 -15.69 -26.65
CA LEU A 437 -15.51 -15.87 -26.97
C LEU A 437 -15.99 -14.83 -27.99
N SER A 438 -16.90 -15.24 -28.87
CA SER A 438 -17.65 -14.35 -29.73
C SER A 438 -19.05 -14.14 -29.16
N TYR A 439 -19.56 -12.91 -29.29
CA TYR A 439 -20.88 -12.55 -28.78
C TYR A 439 -21.45 -11.37 -29.58
N SER A 440 -22.76 -11.38 -29.84
CA SER A 440 -23.43 -10.37 -30.69
C SER A 440 -23.51 -8.99 -30.02
N ARG A 441 -23.55 -8.93 -28.69
CA ARG A 441 -23.51 -7.68 -27.92
C ARG A 441 -22.80 -7.90 -26.60
N ARG A 442 -21.50 -7.59 -26.58
CA ARG A 442 -20.60 -7.89 -25.47
C ARG A 442 -21.10 -7.38 -24.11
N GLY A 443 -21.73 -6.21 -24.08
CA GLY A 443 -22.26 -5.59 -22.86
C GLY A 443 -23.41 -6.32 -22.17
N ASP A 444 -24.06 -7.27 -22.86
CA ASP A 444 -25.18 -8.03 -22.30
C ASP A 444 -24.71 -9.25 -21.47
N LEU A 445 -23.41 -9.57 -21.54
CA LEU A 445 -22.82 -10.74 -20.91
C LEU A 445 -22.44 -10.46 -19.45
N VAL A 446 -22.86 -11.35 -18.56
CA VAL A 446 -22.36 -11.42 -17.19
C VAL A 446 -21.46 -12.65 -17.06
N ILE A 447 -20.28 -12.46 -16.47
CA ILE A 447 -19.30 -13.53 -16.24
C ILE A 447 -19.07 -13.65 -14.74
N ALA A 448 -19.22 -14.85 -14.20
CA ALA A 448 -18.95 -15.14 -12.80
C ALA A 448 -18.14 -16.44 -12.64
N LEU A 449 -17.28 -16.46 -11.63
CA LEU A 449 -16.48 -17.63 -11.26
C LEU A 449 -16.79 -18.03 -9.82
N THR A 450 -17.03 -19.31 -9.59
CA THR A 450 -17.24 -19.90 -8.26
C THR A 450 -16.07 -20.81 -7.90
N SER A 451 -15.52 -20.63 -6.71
CA SER A 451 -14.44 -21.45 -6.15
C SER A 451 -14.96 -22.72 -5.48
N PRO A 452 -14.11 -23.73 -5.24
CA PRO A 452 -14.49 -24.95 -4.51
C PRO A 452 -14.96 -24.69 -3.08
N MET A 453 -14.56 -23.57 -2.47
CA MET A 453 -14.98 -23.17 -1.13
C MET A 453 -16.32 -22.41 -1.12
N GLY A 454 -16.96 -22.23 -2.27
CA GLY A 454 -18.29 -21.64 -2.41
C GLY A 454 -18.31 -20.13 -2.67
N THR A 455 -17.16 -19.45 -2.68
CA THR A 455 -17.07 -18.04 -3.01
C THR A 455 -17.42 -17.84 -4.48
N THR A 456 -18.27 -16.86 -4.78
CA THR A 456 -18.58 -16.48 -6.17
C THR A 456 -18.14 -15.04 -6.42
N SER A 457 -17.35 -14.83 -7.47
CA SER A 457 -16.84 -13.53 -7.89
C SER A 457 -17.42 -13.18 -9.26
N THR A 458 -18.05 -12.01 -9.37
CA THR A 458 -18.51 -11.47 -10.65
C THR A 458 -17.32 -10.81 -11.34
N LEU A 459 -16.91 -11.39 -12.47
CA LEU A 459 -15.79 -10.92 -13.27
C LEU A 459 -16.20 -9.85 -14.29
N LEU A 460 -17.45 -9.87 -14.73
CA LEU A 460 -18.00 -8.87 -15.63
C LEU A 460 -19.48 -8.65 -15.30
N THR A 461 -19.86 -7.39 -15.16
CA THR A 461 -21.25 -6.95 -15.02
C THR A 461 -21.82 -6.52 -16.37
N VAL A 462 -23.14 -6.35 -16.45
CA VAL A 462 -23.79 -5.76 -17.63
C VAL A 462 -23.22 -4.36 -17.86
N ARG A 463 -22.82 -4.08 -19.11
CA ARG A 463 -22.36 -2.77 -19.58
C ARG A 463 -23.26 -2.30 -20.72
N PRO A 464 -24.36 -1.58 -20.44
CA PRO A 464 -25.40 -1.31 -21.43
C PRO A 464 -24.92 -0.58 -22.69
N TYR A 465 -23.87 0.23 -22.56
CA TYR A 465 -23.30 1.00 -23.65
C TYR A 465 -22.35 0.21 -24.55
N ASP A 466 -21.87 -0.95 -24.10
CA ASP A 466 -20.98 -1.83 -24.87
C ASP A 466 -21.78 -2.66 -25.90
N THR A 467 -21.97 -2.08 -27.08
CA THR A 467 -22.65 -2.74 -28.20
C THR A 467 -21.70 -3.53 -29.11
N SER A 468 -20.45 -3.76 -28.69
CA SER A 468 -19.43 -4.41 -29.51
C SER A 468 -19.80 -5.86 -29.87
N GLN A 469 -19.52 -6.22 -31.12
CA GLN A 469 -19.67 -7.59 -31.66
C GLN A 469 -18.35 -8.39 -31.63
N GLN A 470 -17.25 -7.76 -31.18
CA GLN A 470 -15.92 -8.38 -31.19
C GLN A 470 -15.78 -9.49 -30.13
N GLY A 471 -16.66 -9.51 -29.14
CA GLY A 471 -16.55 -10.42 -27.99
C GLY A 471 -15.27 -10.14 -27.18
N TYR A 472 -14.67 -11.21 -26.66
CA TYR A 472 -13.37 -11.15 -25.99
C TYR A 472 -12.40 -12.07 -26.71
N GLU A 473 -11.30 -11.53 -27.20
CA GLU A 473 -10.21 -12.30 -27.76
C GLU A 473 -9.09 -12.36 -26.73
N ASP A 474 -8.83 -13.57 -26.22
CA ASP A 474 -7.74 -13.84 -25.28
C ASP A 474 -7.70 -12.99 -24.00
N TRP A 475 -8.81 -12.32 -23.67
CA TRP A 475 -8.92 -11.41 -22.53
C TRP A 475 -8.84 -12.15 -21.20
N THR A 476 -8.13 -11.57 -20.25
CA THR A 476 -7.88 -12.19 -18.95
C THR A 476 -8.52 -11.39 -17.84
N PHE A 477 -9.65 -11.85 -17.31
CA PHE A 477 -10.29 -11.28 -16.12
C PHE A 477 -9.55 -11.72 -14.86
N MET A 478 -9.50 -10.89 -13.81
CA MET A 478 -8.82 -11.19 -12.55
C MET A 478 -9.76 -11.02 -11.35
N SER A 479 -9.59 -11.87 -10.34
CA SER A 479 -10.27 -11.74 -9.06
C SER A 479 -9.31 -11.94 -7.89
N THR A 480 -9.45 -11.06 -6.90
CA THR A 480 -8.78 -11.15 -5.60
C THR A 480 -9.68 -11.76 -4.53
N HIS A 481 -10.97 -11.99 -4.80
CA HIS A 481 -11.97 -12.37 -3.79
C HIS A 481 -11.70 -13.73 -3.14
N PHE A 482 -10.92 -14.58 -3.81
CA PHE A 482 -10.53 -15.92 -3.38
C PHE A 482 -9.26 -15.94 -2.53
N TRP A 483 -8.75 -14.78 -2.10
CA TRP A 483 -7.45 -14.71 -1.41
C TRP A 483 -7.39 -15.58 -0.14
N ASP A 484 -6.29 -16.31 0.00
CA ASP A 484 -5.98 -17.37 0.96
C ASP A 484 -6.83 -18.65 0.88
N GLU A 485 -7.82 -18.75 -0.01
CA GLU A 485 -8.59 -19.99 -0.19
C GLU A 485 -7.70 -21.14 -0.66
N ASN A 486 -8.06 -22.36 -0.24
CA ASN A 486 -7.49 -23.57 -0.80
C ASN A 486 -8.16 -23.83 -2.17
N PRO A 487 -7.41 -23.84 -3.27
CA PRO A 487 -8.00 -23.91 -4.59
C PRO A 487 -8.48 -25.31 -4.98
N ASN A 488 -8.21 -26.35 -4.17
CA ASN A 488 -8.49 -27.74 -4.52
C ASN A 488 -10.00 -28.01 -4.63
N GLY A 489 -10.39 -28.62 -5.75
CA GLY A 489 -11.74 -29.04 -6.05
C GLY A 489 -12.23 -28.44 -7.37
N THR A 490 -13.55 -28.40 -7.52
CA THR A 490 -14.20 -27.98 -8.76
C THR A 490 -14.41 -26.47 -8.80
N TRP A 491 -13.87 -25.84 -9.84
CA TRP A 491 -14.15 -24.45 -10.20
C TRP A 491 -15.25 -24.40 -11.24
N THR A 492 -16.14 -23.41 -11.13
CA THR A 492 -17.29 -23.28 -12.04
C THR A 492 -17.35 -21.88 -12.63
N LEU A 493 -17.20 -21.78 -13.95
CA LEU A 493 -17.41 -20.56 -14.73
C LEU A 493 -18.86 -20.51 -15.22
N ARG A 494 -19.51 -19.38 -15.01
CA ARG A 494 -20.86 -19.08 -15.50
C ARG A 494 -20.83 -17.87 -16.44
N LEU A 495 -21.40 -18.04 -17.62
CA LEU A 495 -21.64 -17.00 -18.61
C LEU A 495 -23.15 -16.88 -18.78
N GLU A 496 -23.71 -15.69 -18.59
CA GLU A 496 -25.16 -15.48 -18.62
C GLU A 496 -25.49 -14.25 -19.47
N ASN A 497 -26.52 -14.37 -20.30
CA ASN A 497 -27.09 -13.24 -21.01
C ASN A 497 -28.10 -12.51 -20.11
N LYS A 498 -27.77 -11.29 -19.67
CA LYS A 498 -28.66 -10.45 -18.84
C LYS A 498 -29.15 -9.17 -19.53
N GLY A 499 -28.77 -8.95 -20.78
CA GLY A 499 -29.25 -7.80 -21.54
C GLY A 499 -30.56 -8.06 -22.28
N ASP A 500 -31.13 -6.99 -22.82
CA ASP A 500 -32.42 -7.01 -23.52
C ASP A 500 -32.36 -7.71 -24.90
N ALA A 501 -31.15 -7.97 -25.42
CA ALA A 501 -30.98 -8.70 -26.67
C ALA A 501 -31.21 -10.20 -26.44
N TYR A 502 -32.31 -10.73 -26.97
CA TYR A 502 -32.59 -12.16 -27.00
C TYR A 502 -31.58 -12.88 -27.91
N ASN A 503 -30.42 -13.29 -27.38
CA ASN A 503 -29.53 -14.26 -28.02
C ASN A 503 -30.01 -15.70 -27.74
N THR A 504 -31.32 -15.93 -27.89
CA THR A 504 -31.94 -17.25 -27.78
C THR A 504 -32.04 -17.89 -29.16
N VAL A 505 -32.27 -19.20 -29.20
CA VAL A 505 -32.39 -20.03 -30.43
C VAL A 505 -33.45 -19.51 -31.43
N LEU A 506 -34.31 -18.57 -31.01
CA LEU A 506 -35.32 -17.89 -31.83
C LEU A 506 -34.81 -16.61 -32.55
N SER A 507 -33.59 -16.16 -32.27
CA SER A 507 -32.97 -15.00 -32.92
C SER A 507 -32.19 -15.42 -34.16
N LEU A 508 -32.29 -14.62 -35.23
CA LEU A 508 -31.53 -14.79 -36.49
C LEU A 508 -30.01 -14.57 -36.31
N LEU A 509 -29.54 -14.22 -35.11
CA LEU A 509 -28.14 -14.02 -34.78
C LEU A 509 -27.51 -15.31 -34.23
N PRO A 510 -26.25 -15.64 -34.60
CA PRO A 510 -25.60 -16.84 -34.10
C PRO A 510 -25.49 -16.80 -32.57
N PRO A 511 -25.76 -17.93 -31.88
CA PRO A 511 -25.58 -18.01 -30.44
C PRO A 511 -24.10 -17.72 -30.13
N GLY A 512 -23.84 -16.88 -29.12
CA GLY A 512 -22.46 -16.60 -28.70
C GLY A 512 -21.66 -17.88 -28.49
N LEU A 513 -20.38 -17.88 -28.81
CA LEU A 513 -19.55 -19.09 -28.81
C LEU A 513 -18.32 -18.89 -27.93
N LEU A 514 -18.18 -19.71 -26.90
CA LEU A 514 -16.95 -19.80 -26.09
C LEU A 514 -15.98 -20.77 -26.77
N THR A 515 -14.80 -20.29 -27.17
CA THR A 515 -13.79 -21.08 -27.89
C THR A 515 -12.60 -21.47 -27.02
N SER A 516 -12.27 -20.67 -26.00
CA SER A 516 -11.18 -20.95 -25.06
C SER A 516 -11.54 -20.52 -23.64
N PHE A 517 -11.17 -21.35 -22.67
CA PHE A 517 -11.20 -21.01 -21.25
C PHE A 517 -9.98 -21.64 -20.57
N THR A 518 -9.09 -20.78 -20.05
CA THR A 518 -7.96 -21.18 -19.22
C THR A 518 -8.03 -20.49 -17.87
N LEU A 519 -7.94 -21.28 -16.80
CA LEU A 519 -7.88 -20.81 -15.42
C LEU A 519 -6.43 -20.74 -14.96
N HIS A 520 -5.98 -19.56 -14.53
CA HIS A 520 -4.67 -19.35 -13.94
C HIS A 520 -4.80 -19.06 -12.45
N LEU A 521 -4.17 -19.89 -11.63
CA LEU A 521 -4.13 -19.76 -10.19
C LEU A 521 -2.74 -19.29 -9.77
N HIS A 522 -2.68 -18.24 -8.97
CA HIS A 522 -1.46 -17.76 -8.33
C HIS A 522 -1.60 -17.89 -6.82
N GLY A 523 -0.49 -18.16 -6.14
CA GLY A 523 -0.50 -18.24 -4.69
C GLY A 523 0.79 -18.80 -4.12
N THR A 524 0.69 -19.37 -2.93
CA THR A 524 1.81 -19.93 -2.18
C THR A 524 1.52 -21.35 -1.71
N ASP A 525 2.55 -22.15 -1.45
CA ASP A 525 2.43 -23.44 -0.78
C ASP A 525 2.28 -23.34 0.74
N GLU A 526 2.42 -22.13 1.28
CA GLU A 526 2.22 -21.81 2.67
C GLU A 526 0.74 -21.87 3.07
N ASP A 527 0.48 -22.23 4.33
CA ASP A 527 -0.83 -22.03 4.93
C ASP A 527 -0.94 -20.62 5.50
N MET A 528 -1.46 -19.71 4.69
CA MET A 528 -1.58 -18.30 5.09
C MET A 528 -2.68 -18.07 6.12
N THR A 529 -3.61 -19.01 6.29
CA THR A 529 -4.67 -18.96 7.32
C THR A 529 -4.17 -19.38 8.69
N ALA A 530 -3.18 -20.27 8.74
CA ALA A 530 -2.53 -20.71 9.97
C ALA A 530 -1.52 -19.70 10.54
N ARG A 531 -1.16 -18.66 9.78
CA ARG A 531 -0.28 -17.59 10.28
C ARG A 531 -0.95 -16.88 11.45
N ARG A 532 -0.43 -17.14 12.66
CA ARG A 532 -0.77 -16.38 13.86
C ARG A 532 -0.12 -15.01 13.76
N PHE A 533 -0.83 -14.05 13.19
CA PHE A 533 -0.57 -12.66 13.52
C PHE A 533 -1.10 -12.50 14.94
N ALA A 534 -0.26 -12.04 15.88
CA ALA A 534 -0.78 -11.66 17.19
C ALA A 534 -1.96 -10.72 16.92
N ALA A 535 -3.17 -11.18 17.23
CA ALA A 535 -4.37 -10.36 17.05
C ALA A 535 -4.05 -9.04 17.76
N SER A 536 -4.09 -7.93 17.02
CA SER A 536 -3.97 -6.63 17.66
C SER A 536 -5.04 -6.59 18.74
N ALA A 537 -4.71 -6.10 19.92
CA ALA A 537 -5.61 -6.00 21.07
C ALA A 537 -6.80 -5.02 20.84
N VAL A 538 -7.21 -4.82 19.59
CA VAL A 538 -8.19 -3.84 19.13
C VAL A 538 -9.54 -4.51 18.79
N ASP A 539 -9.61 -5.83 18.68
CA ASP A 539 -10.84 -6.54 18.25
C ASP A 539 -11.74 -7.09 19.38
N GLU A 540 -11.47 -6.80 20.66
CA GLU A 540 -12.46 -7.08 21.73
C GLU A 540 -12.62 -5.88 22.67
N CYS A 541 -13.43 -4.90 22.25
CA CYS A 541 -14.00 -3.94 23.18
C CYS A 541 -15.44 -3.65 22.79
N ILE A 542 -16.34 -4.51 23.26
CA ILE A 542 -17.78 -4.47 22.93
C ILE A 542 -18.48 -3.28 23.64
N ARG A 543 -17.91 -2.73 24.72
CA ARG A 543 -18.38 -1.49 25.38
C ARG A 543 -17.22 -0.65 25.93
N ARG A 544 -17.27 0.66 25.66
CA ARG A 544 -16.36 1.68 26.18
C ARG A 544 -17.13 2.65 27.07
N ASP A 545 -16.52 3.05 28.18
CA ASP A 545 -17.08 4.08 29.06
C ASP A 545 -16.95 5.49 28.45
N ALA A 546 -17.50 6.49 29.15
CA ALA A 546 -17.48 7.89 28.74
C ALA A 546 -16.07 8.52 28.71
N GLN A 547 -15.05 7.80 29.17
CA GLN A 547 -13.64 8.18 29.16
C GLN A 547 -12.82 7.37 28.14
N GLY A 548 -13.48 6.47 27.39
CA GLY A 548 -12.87 5.68 26.31
C GLY A 548 -12.16 4.40 26.77
N ALA A 549 -12.31 4.00 28.04
CA ALA A 549 -11.77 2.75 28.57
C ALA A 549 -12.75 1.58 28.38
N CYS A 550 -12.25 0.37 28.16
CA CYS A 550 -13.08 -0.84 28.01
C CYS A 550 -13.65 -1.26 29.36
N GLU A 551 -14.98 -1.41 29.44
CA GLU A 551 -15.65 -1.90 30.65
C GLU A 551 -15.36 -3.42 30.80
N GLY A 552 -14.50 -3.82 31.75
CA GLY A 552 -14.30 -5.25 32.05
C GLY A 552 -13.03 -5.72 32.75
N GLU A 553 -12.03 -4.88 33.03
CA GLU A 553 -10.85 -5.32 33.81
C GLU A 553 -11.04 -5.09 35.31
N SER A 554 -11.37 -6.18 36.02
CA SER A 554 -11.33 -6.20 37.48
C SER A 554 -9.88 -6.23 37.98
N LEU A 555 -9.57 -5.32 38.91
CA LEU A 555 -8.27 -5.16 39.56
C LEU A 555 -7.72 -6.49 40.13
N GLY A 556 -6.50 -6.85 39.73
CA GLY A 556 -5.82 -8.05 40.22
C GLY A 556 -4.30 -7.93 40.34
N ARG A 557 -3.85 -7.38 41.47
CA ARG A 557 -2.56 -7.63 42.17
C ARG A 557 -1.25 -7.04 41.61
N ARG A 558 -0.72 -6.15 42.45
CA ARG A 558 0.63 -5.57 42.53
C ARG A 558 1.75 -6.63 42.45
N GLY A 559 2.67 -6.46 41.51
CA GLY A 559 4.03 -7.01 41.53
C GLY A 559 5.05 -5.88 41.38
N ARG A 560 5.96 -5.73 42.35
CA ARG A 560 6.99 -4.68 42.43
C ARG A 560 8.06 -4.85 41.35
N CYS A 561 8.34 -3.79 40.59
CA CYS A 561 9.63 -3.64 39.89
C CYS A 561 10.57 -2.82 40.77
N SER A 562 11.65 -3.46 41.22
CA SER A 562 12.72 -2.85 42.01
C SER A 562 13.90 -2.55 41.09
N ARG A 563 14.32 -1.28 41.10
CA ARG A 563 15.63 -0.69 40.71
C ARG A 563 15.84 -0.16 39.28
N PRO A 564 16.60 0.95 39.15
CA PRO A 564 16.43 1.95 38.10
C PRO A 564 17.57 1.94 37.08
N TRP A 565 17.22 2.11 35.81
CA TRP A 565 18.19 2.40 34.75
C TRP A 565 18.55 3.88 34.76
N VAL A 566 19.87 4.13 34.82
CA VAL A 566 20.53 5.42 34.71
C VAL A 566 20.39 5.95 33.28
N ALA A 567 19.99 7.21 33.15
CA ALA A 567 19.92 7.92 31.88
C ALA A 567 21.28 8.53 31.49
N PRO A 568 21.69 8.50 30.21
CA PRO A 568 22.68 9.45 29.71
C PRO A 568 22.00 10.66 29.05
N GLN A 569 22.58 11.82 29.31
CA GLN A 569 22.22 13.13 28.77
C GLN A 569 22.80 13.37 27.35
N PRO A 570 22.35 14.44 26.65
CA PRO A 570 22.27 14.49 25.19
C PRO A 570 23.53 15.05 24.53
N GLY A 571 24.01 14.36 23.51
CA GLY A 571 25.07 14.81 22.61
C GLY A 571 24.80 14.28 21.21
N SER A 572 25.00 15.15 20.22
CA SER A 572 24.90 14.90 18.77
C SER A 572 25.31 13.49 18.35
N CYS A 573 24.44 12.79 17.61
CA CYS A 573 24.80 11.55 16.94
C CYS A 573 24.34 11.62 15.48
N HIS A 574 25.18 12.20 14.61
CA HIS A 574 25.48 11.49 13.39
C HIS A 574 26.44 10.36 13.78
N ARG A 575 25.93 9.13 13.88
CA ARG A 575 26.77 7.92 13.92
C ARG A 575 26.56 7.14 12.62
N PRO A 576 27.64 6.79 11.90
CA PRO A 576 27.58 5.84 10.81
C PRO A 576 27.51 4.41 11.38
N SER A 577 26.80 3.52 10.66
CA SER A 577 26.54 2.09 10.94
C SER A 577 25.72 1.76 12.20
N ALA A 578 24.51 1.22 11.99
CA ALA A 578 23.63 0.71 13.02
C ALA A 578 24.14 -0.63 13.57
N GLU A 579 24.50 -0.68 14.85
CA GLU A 579 24.58 -1.94 15.58
C GLU A 579 23.15 -2.40 15.88
N CYS A 580 22.64 -3.33 15.08
CA CYS A 580 21.37 -3.97 15.37
C CYS A 580 21.51 -4.84 16.63
N GLY A 581 20.48 -4.83 17.50
CA GLY A 581 20.44 -5.72 18.66
C GLY A 581 20.59 -7.18 18.24
N SER A 582 21.05 -8.04 19.15
CA SER A 582 21.43 -9.45 18.85
C SER A 582 20.34 -10.30 18.18
N SER A 583 19.07 -9.89 18.28
CA SER A 583 17.91 -10.56 17.67
C SER A 583 17.56 -10.06 16.26
N PHE A 584 18.26 -9.05 15.74
CA PHE A 584 17.99 -8.41 14.45
C PHE A 584 19.19 -8.50 13.51
N TYR A 585 18.90 -8.43 12.21
CA TYR A 585 19.87 -8.42 11.12
C TYR A 585 19.99 -7.01 10.55
N ALA A 586 21.21 -6.53 10.37
CA ALA A 586 21.44 -5.29 9.64
C ALA A 586 21.18 -5.51 8.14
N TYR A 587 20.27 -4.73 7.59
CA TYR A 587 19.95 -4.67 6.17
C TYR A 587 19.85 -3.21 5.75
N GLN A 588 20.75 -2.78 4.87
CA GLN A 588 20.89 -1.38 4.47
C GLN A 588 21.02 -0.45 5.71
N ARG A 589 20.07 0.47 5.90
CA ARG A 589 20.02 1.40 7.05
C ARG A 589 19.02 0.98 8.14
N SER A 590 18.52 -0.25 8.09
CA SER A 590 17.47 -0.76 8.97
C SER A 590 17.86 -2.07 9.65
N CYS A 591 17.19 -2.36 10.77
CA CYS A 591 17.32 -3.62 11.51
C CYS A 591 16.06 -4.46 11.31
N LEU A 592 16.20 -5.63 10.71
CA LEU A 592 15.10 -6.53 10.37
C LEU A 592 15.13 -7.81 11.21
N SER A 593 13.96 -8.40 11.48
CA SER A 593 13.86 -9.69 12.19
C SER A 593 14.25 -10.89 11.31
N TYR A 594 14.31 -10.72 9.99
CA TYR A 594 14.73 -11.73 9.01
C TYR A 594 15.45 -11.06 7.84
N CYS A 595 16.22 -11.83 7.07
CA CYS A 595 16.81 -11.34 5.82
C CYS A 595 15.82 -11.44 4.66
N PRO A 596 15.66 -10.37 3.84
CA PRO A 596 14.77 -10.37 2.70
C PRO A 596 15.14 -11.44 1.66
N PRO A 597 14.22 -11.80 0.75
CA PRO A 597 14.58 -12.55 -0.46
C PRO A 597 15.79 -11.92 -1.16
N ARG A 598 16.61 -12.74 -1.81
CA ARG A 598 17.94 -12.41 -2.37
C ARG A 598 19.04 -12.15 -1.33
N TYR A 599 18.76 -12.29 -0.03
CA TYR A 599 19.76 -12.20 1.02
C TYR A 599 19.68 -13.39 1.98
N TYR A 600 20.81 -13.77 2.58
CA TYR A 600 20.90 -14.78 3.63
C TYR A 600 21.59 -14.21 4.88
N SER A 601 21.36 -14.85 6.01
CA SER A 601 21.94 -14.43 7.28
C SER A 601 23.44 -14.79 7.33
N ARG A 602 24.27 -13.78 7.60
CA ARG A 602 25.72 -13.97 7.81
C ARG A 602 26.14 -13.32 9.11
N THR A 603 26.92 -14.04 9.90
CA THR A 603 27.53 -13.47 11.11
C THR A 603 28.87 -12.86 10.74
N GLN A 604 29.00 -11.55 10.88
CA GLN A 604 30.26 -10.85 10.66
C GLN A 604 30.98 -10.68 12.00
N ARG A 605 32.17 -11.26 12.14
CA ARG A 605 33.03 -11.03 13.31
C ARG A 605 33.64 -9.64 13.17
N ALA A 606 33.20 -8.68 14.00
CA ALA A 606 33.91 -7.44 14.18
C ALA A 606 35.13 -7.68 15.08
N ALA A 607 36.23 -6.98 14.82
CA ALA A 607 37.45 -7.02 15.62
C ALA A 607 37.26 -6.29 16.96
N ALA A 608 36.37 -6.78 17.83
CA ALA A 608 36.24 -6.53 19.26
C ALA A 608 34.89 -7.07 19.75
N THR A 609 34.86 -8.32 20.24
CA THR A 609 33.83 -8.91 21.14
C THR A 609 32.33 -8.86 20.78
N SER A 610 31.87 -8.25 19.70
CA SER A 610 30.48 -8.32 19.24
C SER A 610 30.38 -8.94 17.84
N ALA A 611 29.59 -10.00 17.72
CA ALA A 611 29.27 -10.62 16.44
C ALA A 611 28.03 -9.93 15.87
N ALA A 612 28.18 -9.19 14.76
CA ALA A 612 27.08 -8.50 14.11
C ALA A 612 26.39 -9.45 13.11
N ARG A 613 25.07 -9.57 13.21
CA ARG A 613 24.26 -10.30 12.23
C ARG A 613 23.92 -9.36 11.07
N VAL A 614 24.33 -9.71 9.85
CA VAL A 614 24.12 -8.91 8.65
C VAL A 614 23.47 -9.75 7.55
N CYS A 615 22.67 -9.11 6.69
CA CYS A 615 22.12 -9.76 5.51
C CYS A 615 23.11 -9.65 4.34
N ALA A 616 23.64 -10.78 3.87
CA ALA A 616 24.55 -10.86 2.74
C ALA A 616 23.81 -11.35 1.48
N SER A 617 24.24 -10.92 0.29
CA SER A 617 23.55 -11.23 -0.96
C SER A 617 23.67 -12.70 -1.37
N CYS A 618 22.58 -13.27 -1.88
CA CYS A 618 22.54 -14.56 -2.54
C CYS A 618 23.25 -14.55 -3.90
N HIS A 619 23.52 -15.74 -4.45
CA HIS A 619 23.87 -15.87 -5.86
C HIS A 619 22.74 -15.33 -6.76
N PRO A 620 23.02 -14.64 -7.89
CA PRO A 620 21.99 -14.03 -8.74
C PRO A 620 20.92 -15.00 -9.28
N SER A 621 21.27 -16.29 -9.42
CA SER A 621 20.33 -17.33 -9.85
C SER A 621 19.29 -17.71 -8.79
N CYS A 622 19.55 -17.45 -7.51
CA CYS A 622 18.66 -17.84 -6.41
C CYS A 622 17.68 -16.71 -6.06
N TYR A 623 16.42 -17.05 -5.81
CA TYR A 623 15.46 -16.13 -5.22
C TYR A 623 15.57 -16.07 -3.70
N THR A 624 15.74 -17.21 -3.04
CA THR A 624 16.18 -17.30 -1.63
C THR A 624 17.34 -18.27 -1.54
N CYS A 625 18.21 -18.12 -0.53
CA CYS A 625 19.39 -18.96 -0.38
C CYS A 625 19.84 -19.13 1.07
N GLN A 626 20.69 -20.12 1.32
CA GLN A 626 21.40 -20.32 2.59
C GLN A 626 22.87 -19.87 2.53
N GLY A 627 23.37 -19.49 1.35
CA GLY A 627 24.76 -19.11 1.12
C GLY A 627 24.94 -18.39 -0.22
N ALA A 628 26.16 -17.95 -0.49
CA ALA A 628 26.48 -17.14 -1.67
C ALA A 628 26.70 -17.96 -2.97
N SER A 629 26.72 -19.30 -2.91
CA SER A 629 26.94 -20.17 -4.06
C SER A 629 25.67 -20.38 -4.89
N ALA A 630 25.84 -20.67 -6.19
CA ALA A 630 24.75 -21.06 -7.09
C ALA A 630 24.03 -22.35 -6.68
N ASN A 631 24.68 -23.18 -5.84
CA ASN A 631 24.15 -24.45 -5.32
C ASN A 631 23.65 -24.32 -3.87
N ASN A 632 23.35 -23.10 -3.41
CA ASN A 632 22.75 -22.86 -2.10
C ASN A 632 21.37 -22.21 -2.21
N CYS A 633 20.70 -22.35 -3.36
CA CYS A 633 19.36 -21.86 -3.54
C CYS A 633 18.38 -22.67 -2.67
N THR A 634 17.43 -21.98 -2.06
CA THR A 634 16.27 -22.57 -1.37
C THR A 634 14.97 -22.32 -2.12
N ALA A 635 14.97 -21.35 -3.04
CA ALA A 635 13.92 -21.15 -4.01
C ALA A 635 14.44 -20.41 -5.24
N CYS A 636 13.75 -20.61 -6.36
CA CYS A 636 14.11 -20.00 -7.63
C CYS A 636 13.23 -18.81 -8.00
N PRO A 637 13.74 -17.91 -8.86
CA PRO A 637 12.94 -16.85 -9.46
C PRO A 637 11.74 -17.42 -10.25
N PRO A 638 10.67 -16.64 -10.49
CA PRO A 638 9.43 -17.11 -11.11
C PRO A 638 9.56 -17.75 -12.51
N ALA A 639 10.68 -17.51 -13.21
CA ALA A 639 10.98 -18.05 -14.54
C ALA A 639 12.00 -19.20 -14.51
N CYS A 640 12.26 -19.79 -13.33
CA CYS A 640 13.27 -20.83 -13.16
C CYS A 640 12.70 -21.99 -12.34
N THR A 641 13.19 -23.19 -12.62
CA THR A 641 12.84 -24.42 -11.89
C THR A 641 13.88 -24.71 -10.81
N PHE A 642 13.42 -25.11 -9.63
CA PHE A 642 14.29 -25.51 -8.51
C PHE A 642 14.65 -26.98 -8.58
N ASP A 643 15.95 -27.28 -8.52
CA ASP A 643 16.48 -28.63 -8.39
C ASP A 643 16.87 -28.90 -6.93
N GLU A 644 16.13 -29.81 -6.27
CA GLU A 644 16.34 -30.18 -4.87
C GLU A 644 17.66 -30.95 -4.64
N LEU A 645 18.20 -31.65 -5.65
CA LEU A 645 19.43 -32.44 -5.50
C LEU A 645 20.67 -31.55 -5.53
N THR A 646 20.68 -30.59 -6.44
CA THR A 646 21.81 -29.68 -6.63
C THR A 646 21.66 -28.37 -5.86
N HIS A 647 20.49 -28.12 -5.26
CA HIS A 647 20.13 -26.85 -4.64
C HIS A 647 20.40 -25.65 -5.56
N SER A 648 20.13 -25.85 -6.85
CA SER A 648 20.40 -24.87 -7.90
C SER A 648 19.10 -24.48 -8.64
N CYS A 649 19.19 -23.39 -9.40
CA CYS A 649 18.09 -22.89 -10.22
C CYS A 649 18.50 -22.92 -11.69
N SER A 650 17.70 -23.58 -12.51
CA SER A 650 17.83 -23.57 -13.96
C SER A 650 16.63 -22.84 -14.59
N PRO A 651 16.82 -22.15 -15.74
CA PRO A 651 15.72 -21.61 -16.53
C PRO A 651 14.63 -22.66 -16.83
#